data_AF-S5NDM4-F1
#
_entry.id   AF-S5NDM4-F1
#
_cell.length_a   1.000
_cell.length_b   1.000
_cell.length_c   1.000
_cell.angle_alpha   90.00
_cell.angle_beta   90.00
_cell.angle_gamma   90.00
#
_symmetry.space_group_name_H-M   'P 1'
#
loop_
_entity.id
_entity.type
_entity.pdbx_description
1 polymer ?
#
loop_
_entity_poly.entity_id
_entity_poly.type
_entity_poly.pdbx_seq_one_letter_code
_entity_poly.pdbx_strand_id
1 'polypeptide(L)'
;MTDKQKEYQASYAFPCHLMDDTMFDINSAHASIRSINIPPQPSSTRSPEESVWGKIHLFFPPENQSAAQRCLAEICQPTEDISPEHVGSKFEYLKGLAFPAQMENIQRNREGLNQFCILDADSKEALVVTIEPEHYLIEWEGVTIMYGYDQERLYGAHAMSGATSLAQPEAYDTIWSEWQANAPPEEARNCSQAVERMRDCLATSKAVLDLSGLQLTTLPALLPEHITVLTVINNCLTRLPETLPGELQQLNASQNHLTALPTTLPARLQRLDVSHNRLTVIITLPEGIDDLNVSHNHLSQLPSSLPPGLRQLDASTNQLTLLWDTLPPTLEWLDISNNKLTYLPEAMLANFGAVVAENNPFTEQAIQQLQRLTSTPDYRGPQLYFSMSEPAASHSAAHTCEPRQHAEEYEADWSEWITSAPPEEGGNRRIAVERMRQYLENGAFNLDLSHLGLTTLPDYLPENVDFLVISRNQLSRLPETLPKNLRQLYVSYNQLTTLPERLPESLRVLNASNNQLARLPERLPESLRILDASNNHVVRLPENLPLRLLLLKIKQNRLTHLPPSFLRLPGTLRVEVQGNPLPERVIQYLQRITSADGYQGPQIEFSMAAFSTHGETRPLSLAVADWLILTQPSELERWATFAEEVNAMAFSGFLDRLGRTENTKNNPPFKKQVSTLLERVAQDEELREKIFTVAMDATESCEDRVTLAYHTMQSVVLVHDAEKGAFDNSLAELVRTGREMFRLEQLELIAQDKVKKLPLVDEIEVHLGFQNSLRETLQLETTTPKMRFFGVSGITESDIKEAEIRVKTAENSRFREWFALWNPWHKVLARIAPEAWNETIVEKCRIMDTGEFATRVSHELKSLNISDDIEAETAAGSRIMQDIDHLLFTTTTDNVLANKGQEHLLKAKWNNTEM
;
A
#
# COMPACT_ATOMS: atom_id res chain seq x y z
N MET A 1 26.41 -37.14 -60.37
CA MET A 1 26.66 -37.68 -59.02
C MET A 1 26.32 -36.55 -58.05
N THR A 2 25.08 -36.42 -57.57
CA THR A 2 24.38 -37.23 -56.51
C THR A 2 24.99 -36.96 -55.12
N ASP A 3 24.27 -36.73 -54.03
CA ASP A 3 22.84 -36.63 -53.72
C ASP A 3 22.71 -35.82 -52.42
N LYS A 4 21.69 -34.95 -52.33
CA LYS A 4 21.20 -34.35 -51.09
C LYS A 4 19.70 -34.64 -51.01
N GLN A 5 19.27 -35.46 -50.04
CA GLN A 5 17.87 -35.63 -49.68
C GLN A 5 17.65 -35.24 -48.22
N LYS A 6 16.71 -34.30 -48.05
CA LYS A 6 15.96 -33.99 -46.83
C LYS A 6 14.89 -35.06 -46.65
N GLU A 7 14.67 -35.53 -45.42
CA GLU A 7 13.37 -36.02 -44.94
C GLU A 7 13.44 -36.31 -43.43
N TYR A 8 12.65 -35.58 -42.63
CA TYR A 8 12.04 -36.08 -41.40
C TYR A 8 10.76 -35.25 -41.12
N GLN A 9 9.63 -35.85 -41.49
CA GLN A 9 8.30 -35.67 -40.88
C GLN A 9 8.32 -36.35 -39.48
N ALA A 10 7.44 -36.12 -38.50
CA ALA A 10 6.03 -35.77 -38.55
C ALA A 10 5.57 -35.09 -37.24
N SER A 11 4.73 -34.07 -37.41
CA SER A 11 3.78 -33.54 -36.44
C SER A 11 2.43 -34.22 -36.69
N TYR A 12 1.69 -34.55 -35.63
CA TYR A 12 0.26 -34.86 -35.70
C TYR A 12 -0.49 -34.02 -34.66
N ALA A 13 -0.98 -32.86 -35.11
CA ALA A 13 -2.17 -32.20 -34.59
C ALA A 13 -3.13 -32.02 -35.77
N PHE A 14 -4.34 -32.58 -35.68
CA PHE A 14 -5.38 -32.48 -36.71
C PHE A 14 -6.16 -31.16 -36.59
N PRO A 15 -6.44 -30.45 -37.71
CA PRO A 15 -7.45 -29.41 -37.80
C PRO A 15 -8.75 -29.94 -38.46
N CYS A 16 -9.87 -29.27 -38.21
CA CYS A 16 -11.11 -29.43 -38.98
C CYS A 16 -11.56 -28.09 -39.60
N HIS A 17 -12.10 -28.23 -40.80
CA HIS A 17 -12.24 -27.25 -41.89
C HIS A 17 -13.39 -26.23 -41.78
N LEU A 18 -13.17 -25.08 -42.43
CA LEU A 18 -14.12 -24.13 -43.01
C LEU A 18 -14.88 -24.70 -44.22
N MET A 19 -16.10 -24.18 -44.49
CA MET A 19 -16.56 -23.76 -45.83
C MET A 19 -17.81 -22.86 -45.77
N ASP A 20 -17.61 -21.60 -46.18
CA ASP A 20 -18.30 -20.78 -47.21
C ASP A 20 -19.81 -20.42 -47.24
N ASP A 21 -20.03 -19.09 -47.38
CA ASP A 21 -20.69 -18.37 -48.49
C ASP A 21 -22.05 -17.60 -48.30
N THR A 22 -21.89 -16.26 -48.34
CA THR A 22 -22.56 -15.24 -49.22
C THR A 22 -23.90 -14.53 -48.90
N MET A 23 -23.80 -13.19 -49.00
CA MET A 23 -24.74 -12.15 -49.49
C MET A 23 -26.10 -11.91 -48.81
N PHE A 24 -26.35 -10.66 -48.37
CA PHE A 24 -27.17 -9.68 -49.10
C PHE A 24 -27.13 -8.30 -48.42
N ASP A 25 -26.93 -7.27 -49.24
CA ASP A 25 -27.00 -5.83 -48.93
C ASP A 25 -28.23 -5.24 -49.65
N ILE A 26 -28.66 -4.04 -49.22
CA ILE A 26 -29.48 -3.00 -49.89
C ILE A 26 -30.58 -2.39 -49.00
N ASN A 27 -30.37 -1.10 -48.72
CA ASN A 27 -31.29 -0.06 -48.24
C ASN A 27 -32.63 0.05 -49.00
N SER A 28 -33.71 0.47 -48.32
CA SER A 28 -34.60 1.59 -48.75
C SER A 28 -35.99 1.63 -48.07
N ALA A 29 -36.23 2.73 -47.36
CA ALA A 29 -37.43 3.60 -47.39
C ALA A 29 -38.80 3.18 -46.79
N HIS A 30 -39.15 3.95 -45.73
CA HIS A 30 -40.37 4.75 -45.53
C HIS A 30 -41.74 4.16 -45.15
N ALA A 31 -42.25 4.79 -44.07
CA ALA A 31 -43.62 5.29 -43.81
C ALA A 31 -44.60 4.41 -43.01
N SER A 32 -44.97 4.86 -41.79
CA SER A 32 -46.18 5.69 -41.59
C SER A 32 -46.46 6.00 -40.11
N ILE A 33 -46.70 7.29 -39.87
CA ILE A 33 -47.04 7.99 -38.62
C ILE A 33 -48.48 7.69 -38.17
N ARG A 34 -48.77 7.66 -36.86
CA ARG A 34 -49.98 8.31 -36.32
C ARG A 34 -49.66 9.12 -35.07
N SER A 35 -49.90 10.41 -35.24
CA SER A 35 -49.67 11.56 -34.38
C SER A 35 -50.74 11.70 -33.30
N ILE A 36 -50.31 12.02 -32.09
CA ILE A 36 -51.06 12.90 -31.19
C ILE A 36 -50.17 14.12 -30.96
N ASN A 37 -50.72 15.26 -31.33
CA ASN A 37 -50.07 16.57 -31.40
C ASN A 37 -49.52 17.03 -30.05
N ILE A 38 -48.24 17.39 -30.05
CA ILE A 38 -47.67 18.40 -29.15
C ILE A 38 -47.01 19.44 -30.08
N PRO A 39 -47.19 20.76 -29.86
CA PRO A 39 -46.79 21.79 -30.82
C PRO A 39 -45.27 21.75 -31.06
N PRO A 40 -44.79 22.21 -32.23
CA PRO A 40 -43.36 22.31 -32.47
C PRO A 40 -42.75 23.27 -31.44
N GLN A 41 -41.87 22.75 -30.59
CA GLN A 41 -40.98 23.58 -29.78
C GLN A 41 -40.11 24.40 -30.76
N PRO A 42 -40.16 25.74 -30.73
CA PRO A 42 -39.33 26.56 -31.59
C PRO A 42 -37.86 26.36 -31.21
N SER A 43 -37.06 25.97 -32.18
CA SER A 43 -35.61 26.05 -32.10
C SER A 43 -35.22 27.48 -31.70
N SER A 44 -34.62 27.63 -30.52
CA SER A 44 -34.26 28.87 -29.80
C SER A 44 -35.30 29.41 -28.82
N THR A 45 -35.53 28.71 -27.71
CA THR A 45 -36.04 29.34 -26.48
C THR A 45 -34.86 29.62 -25.57
N ARG A 46 -34.53 30.90 -25.37
CA ARG A 46 -33.58 31.35 -24.35
C ARG A 46 -34.07 30.91 -22.98
N SER A 47 -33.16 30.54 -22.08
CA SER A 47 -33.51 30.25 -20.69
C SER A 47 -34.15 31.50 -20.02
N PRO A 48 -35.00 31.35 -18.98
CA PRO A 48 -35.65 32.50 -18.31
C PRO A 48 -34.62 33.54 -17.86
N GLU A 49 -33.61 32.99 -17.22
CA GLU A 49 -32.25 33.45 -17.03
C GLU A 49 -31.68 34.34 -18.16
N GLU A 50 -31.49 33.82 -19.38
CA GLU A 50 -30.92 34.58 -20.50
C GLU A 50 -31.81 35.76 -20.98
N SER A 51 -33.13 35.66 -20.85
CA SER A 51 -34.04 36.76 -21.19
C SER A 51 -33.96 37.91 -20.16
N VAL A 52 -33.90 37.58 -18.87
CA VAL A 52 -33.78 38.58 -17.80
C VAL A 52 -32.35 39.15 -17.73
N TRP A 53 -31.30 38.34 -17.99
CA TRP A 53 -29.91 38.78 -17.96
C TRP A 53 -29.56 39.78 -19.04
N GLY A 54 -30.14 39.66 -20.24
CA GLY A 54 -29.97 40.66 -21.30
C GLY A 54 -30.49 42.05 -20.92
N LYS A 55 -31.36 42.14 -19.91
CA LYS A 55 -31.98 43.39 -19.43
C LYS A 55 -31.52 43.79 -18.02
N ILE A 56 -30.63 43.02 -17.36
CA ILE A 56 -30.24 43.25 -15.95
C ILE A 56 -29.60 44.63 -15.70
N HIS A 57 -28.90 45.17 -16.70
CA HIS A 57 -28.32 46.51 -16.64
C HIS A 57 -29.35 47.65 -16.58
N LEU A 58 -30.60 47.40 -16.98
CA LEU A 58 -31.69 48.39 -16.95
C LEU A 58 -32.33 48.51 -15.56
N PHE A 59 -32.26 47.45 -14.75
CA PHE A 59 -32.92 47.36 -13.45
C PHE A 59 -31.96 47.62 -12.27
N PHE A 60 -30.69 47.24 -12.41
CA PHE A 60 -29.72 47.24 -11.31
C PHE A 60 -28.46 48.05 -11.65
N PRO A 61 -27.92 48.86 -10.71
CA PRO A 61 -26.63 49.52 -10.88
C PRO A 61 -25.48 48.50 -11.00
N PRO A 62 -24.36 48.86 -11.67
CA PRO A 62 -23.24 47.94 -11.98
C PRO A 62 -22.70 47.18 -10.77
N GLU A 63 -22.70 47.84 -9.62
CA GLU A 63 -22.18 47.34 -8.35
C GLU A 63 -23.03 46.18 -7.78
N ASN A 64 -24.32 46.14 -8.13
CA ASN A 64 -25.30 45.19 -7.59
C ASN A 64 -25.72 44.11 -8.59
N GLN A 65 -25.30 44.22 -9.87
CA GLN A 65 -25.72 43.29 -10.93
C GLN A 65 -25.30 41.84 -10.66
N SER A 66 -24.10 41.61 -10.15
CA SER A 66 -23.63 40.26 -9.81
C SER A 66 -24.44 39.62 -8.67
N ALA A 67 -24.90 40.43 -7.70
CA ALA A 67 -25.74 39.96 -6.60
C ALA A 67 -27.18 39.69 -7.06
N ALA A 68 -27.74 40.57 -7.90
CA ALA A 68 -29.05 40.39 -8.51
C ALA A 68 -29.08 39.16 -9.44
N GLN A 69 -28.01 38.91 -10.18
CA GLN A 69 -27.87 37.75 -11.06
C GLN A 69 -27.92 36.42 -10.32
N ARG A 70 -27.21 36.29 -9.19
CA ARG A 70 -27.28 35.08 -8.35
C ARG A 70 -28.66 34.89 -7.75
N CYS A 71 -29.28 35.98 -7.28
CA CYS A 71 -30.62 35.91 -6.70
C CYS A 71 -31.69 35.50 -7.75
N LEU A 72 -31.58 35.96 -9.00
CA LEU A 72 -32.48 35.55 -10.08
C LEU A 72 -32.24 34.11 -10.53
N ALA A 73 -30.99 33.64 -10.57
CA ALA A 73 -30.67 32.24 -10.87
C ALA A 73 -31.30 31.30 -9.84
N GLU A 74 -31.20 31.64 -8.55
CA GLU A 74 -31.82 30.86 -7.46
C GLU A 74 -33.35 30.84 -7.53
N ILE A 75 -34.00 31.92 -7.95
CA ILE A 75 -35.45 31.98 -8.14
C ILE A 75 -35.89 31.15 -9.36
N CYS A 76 -35.08 31.15 -10.42
CA CYS A 76 -35.34 30.41 -11.64
C CYS A 76 -35.03 28.91 -11.49
N GLN A 77 -34.03 28.54 -10.68
CA GLN A 77 -33.54 27.16 -10.50
C GLN A 77 -33.39 26.84 -9.01
N PRO A 78 -34.49 26.53 -8.34
CA PRO A 78 -34.51 26.54 -6.90
C PRO A 78 -34.12 25.14 -6.36
N THR A 79 -33.23 25.06 -5.36
CA THR A 79 -32.78 23.80 -4.72
C THR A 79 -33.71 23.37 -3.59
N GLU A 80 -33.83 22.06 -3.31
CA GLU A 80 -34.91 21.30 -2.63
C GLU A 80 -35.64 21.86 -1.37
N ASP A 81 -35.28 23.01 -0.79
CA ASP A 81 -35.90 23.60 0.41
C ASP A 81 -36.48 25.02 0.18
N ILE A 82 -37.49 25.16 -0.69
CA ILE A 82 -38.04 26.49 -1.03
C ILE A 82 -39.38 26.73 -0.34
N SER A 83 -39.36 27.43 0.78
CA SER A 83 -40.60 27.92 1.40
C SER A 83 -41.13 29.19 0.69
N PRO A 84 -42.45 29.46 0.71
CA PRO A 84 -43.04 30.68 0.15
C PRO A 84 -42.47 31.97 0.76
N GLU A 85 -42.07 31.93 2.03
CA GLU A 85 -41.40 33.03 2.72
C GLU A 85 -39.99 33.28 2.18
N HIS A 86 -39.26 32.21 1.81
CA HIS A 86 -37.94 32.32 1.20
C HIS A 86 -38.00 33.05 -0.14
N VAL A 87 -38.90 32.65 -1.03
CA VAL A 87 -39.10 33.33 -2.34
C VAL A 87 -39.52 34.79 -2.13
N GLY A 88 -40.42 35.05 -1.19
CA GLY A 88 -40.82 36.42 -0.86
C GLY A 88 -39.68 37.29 -0.35
N SER A 89 -38.78 36.74 0.48
CA SER A 89 -37.60 37.45 0.98
C SER A 89 -36.60 37.79 -0.12
N LYS A 90 -36.44 36.92 -1.12
CA LYS A 90 -35.54 37.09 -2.27
C LYS A 90 -36.04 38.18 -3.22
N PHE A 91 -37.35 38.30 -3.41
CA PHE A 91 -37.94 39.40 -4.19
C PHE A 91 -37.79 40.76 -3.49
N GLU A 92 -37.91 40.83 -2.15
CA GLU A 92 -37.62 42.06 -1.40
C GLU A 92 -36.12 42.42 -1.46
N TYR A 93 -35.25 41.42 -1.39
CA TYR A 93 -33.81 41.61 -1.58
C TYR A 93 -33.49 42.15 -2.98
N LEU A 94 -34.10 41.60 -4.04
CA LEU A 94 -33.99 42.14 -5.41
C LEU A 94 -34.50 43.58 -5.49
N LYS A 95 -35.62 43.91 -4.83
CA LYS A 95 -36.14 45.28 -4.81
C LYS A 95 -35.15 46.27 -4.17
N GLY A 96 -34.46 45.87 -3.11
CA GLY A 96 -33.42 46.69 -2.46
C GLY A 96 -32.17 46.92 -3.32
N LEU A 97 -31.90 46.03 -4.28
CA LEU A 97 -30.75 46.12 -5.19
C LEU A 97 -31.02 46.97 -6.43
N ALA A 98 -32.29 47.22 -6.78
CA ALA A 98 -32.71 47.89 -8.01
C ALA A 98 -32.56 49.44 -7.95
N PHE A 99 -32.53 50.10 -9.12
CA PHE A 99 -32.61 51.55 -9.19
C PHE A 99 -33.92 52.07 -8.56
N PRO A 100 -33.93 53.22 -7.85
CA PRO A 100 -35.14 53.76 -7.23
C PRO A 100 -36.34 53.91 -8.17
N ALA A 101 -36.10 54.22 -9.45
CA ALA A 101 -37.13 54.35 -10.48
C ALA A 101 -37.67 53.00 -11.01
N GLN A 102 -37.00 51.89 -10.72
CA GLN A 102 -37.34 50.53 -11.16
C GLN A 102 -37.86 49.65 -10.02
N MET A 103 -37.82 50.13 -8.77
CA MET A 103 -38.35 49.42 -7.59
C MET A 103 -39.85 49.12 -7.69
N GLU A 104 -40.63 49.98 -8.35
CA GLU A 104 -42.08 49.78 -8.56
C GLU A 104 -42.40 48.71 -9.62
N ASN A 105 -41.41 48.32 -10.42
CA ASN A 105 -41.54 47.28 -11.45
C ASN A 105 -41.32 45.86 -10.88
N ILE A 106 -40.82 45.75 -9.64
CA ILE A 106 -40.73 44.48 -8.89
C ILE A 106 -41.92 44.45 -7.93
N GLN A 107 -42.98 43.75 -8.32
CA GLN A 107 -44.27 43.73 -7.64
C GLN A 107 -44.48 42.45 -6.86
N ARG A 108 -45.04 42.61 -5.66
CA ARG A 108 -45.48 41.52 -4.78
C ARG A 108 -47.00 41.58 -4.66
N ASN A 109 -47.66 40.47 -4.98
CA ASN A 109 -49.07 40.19 -4.74
C ASN A 109 -50.06 41.03 -5.59
N ARG A 110 -50.38 40.53 -6.79
CA ARG A 110 -51.64 40.83 -7.46
C ARG A 110 -52.66 39.74 -7.09
N GLU A 111 -53.84 40.19 -6.67
CA GLU A 111 -55.05 39.36 -6.49
C GLU A 111 -55.06 38.29 -5.37
N GLY A 112 -54.21 38.41 -4.34
CA GLY A 112 -54.33 37.57 -3.13
C GLY A 112 -53.84 36.13 -3.29
N LEU A 113 -53.27 35.81 -4.43
CA LEU A 113 -52.47 34.62 -4.70
C LEU A 113 -50.99 35.02 -4.53
N ASN A 114 -50.13 34.16 -3.98
CA ASN A 114 -48.71 34.45 -3.73
C ASN A 114 -47.91 34.57 -5.05
N GLN A 115 -48.22 35.59 -5.85
CA GLN A 115 -47.65 35.86 -7.16
C GLN A 115 -46.66 37.03 -7.06
N PHE A 116 -45.47 36.83 -7.62
CA PHE A 116 -44.36 37.78 -7.67
C PHE A 116 -44.01 38.04 -9.13
N CYS A 117 -43.83 39.30 -9.51
CA CYS A 117 -43.64 39.67 -10.91
C CYS A 117 -42.56 40.75 -11.07
N ILE A 118 -41.77 40.61 -12.14
CA ILE A 118 -40.87 41.66 -12.63
C ILE A 118 -41.42 42.17 -13.98
N LEU A 119 -41.77 43.44 -14.02
CA LEU A 119 -42.28 44.12 -15.22
C LEU A 119 -41.15 44.77 -16.02
N ASP A 120 -41.24 44.72 -17.34
CA ASP A 120 -40.35 45.45 -18.25
C ASP A 120 -40.74 46.93 -18.45
N ALA A 121 -39.94 47.66 -19.21
CA ALA A 121 -40.11 49.09 -19.47
C ALA A 121 -41.44 49.45 -20.17
N ASP A 122 -42.11 48.47 -20.81
CA ASP A 122 -43.42 48.62 -21.47
C ASP A 122 -44.57 48.15 -20.56
N SER A 123 -44.32 47.89 -19.28
CA SER A 123 -45.26 47.32 -18.31
C SER A 123 -45.74 45.91 -18.66
N LYS A 124 -44.93 45.12 -19.39
CA LYS A 124 -45.21 43.71 -19.67
C LYS A 124 -44.47 42.80 -18.69
N GLU A 125 -45.06 41.64 -18.40
CA GLU A 125 -44.53 40.66 -17.44
C GLU A 125 -43.31 39.95 -18.03
N ALA A 126 -42.13 40.25 -17.49
CA ALA A 126 -40.87 39.65 -17.93
C ALA A 126 -40.60 38.32 -17.21
N LEU A 127 -40.97 38.24 -15.93
CA LEU A 127 -40.91 37.02 -15.13
C LEU A 127 -42.05 37.03 -14.11
N VAL A 128 -42.82 35.96 -14.06
CA VAL A 128 -43.91 35.75 -13.10
C VAL A 128 -43.66 34.46 -12.33
N VAL A 129 -43.89 34.52 -11.04
CA VAL A 129 -43.56 33.50 -10.04
C VAL A 129 -44.82 33.33 -9.22
N THR A 130 -45.57 32.24 -9.42
CA THR A 130 -46.84 31.99 -8.72
C THR A 130 -46.67 30.82 -7.76
N ILE A 131 -46.85 31.07 -6.47
CA ILE A 131 -46.73 30.04 -5.43
C ILE A 131 -48.12 29.52 -5.06
N GLU A 132 -48.37 28.24 -5.31
CA GLU A 132 -49.55 27.51 -4.87
C GLU A 132 -49.23 26.56 -3.69
N PRO A 133 -50.23 26.06 -2.94
CA PRO A 133 -49.99 25.26 -1.74
C PRO A 133 -49.22 23.94 -1.98
N GLU A 134 -49.29 23.38 -3.19
CA GLU A 134 -48.71 22.07 -3.53
C GLU A 134 -47.66 22.14 -4.66
N HIS A 135 -47.54 23.30 -5.32
CA HIS A 135 -46.58 23.50 -6.40
C HIS A 135 -46.30 24.99 -6.65
N TYR A 136 -45.29 25.25 -7.45
CA TYR A 136 -44.81 26.57 -7.82
C TYR A 136 -44.71 26.70 -9.34
N LEU A 137 -45.14 27.83 -9.90
CA LEU A 137 -45.17 28.11 -11.33
C LEU A 137 -44.24 29.28 -11.66
N ILE A 138 -43.36 29.10 -12.64
CA ILE A 138 -42.56 30.18 -13.25
C ILE A 138 -43.05 30.41 -14.67
N GLU A 139 -43.43 31.64 -15.00
CA GLU A 139 -43.80 32.05 -16.35
C GLU A 139 -42.88 33.15 -16.89
N TRP A 140 -42.40 32.99 -18.12
CA TRP A 140 -41.66 34.02 -18.86
C TRP A 140 -41.91 33.88 -20.36
N GLU A 141 -42.11 35.01 -21.06
CA GLU A 141 -42.30 35.07 -22.52
C GLU A 141 -43.31 34.04 -23.10
N GLY A 142 -44.34 33.68 -22.33
CA GLY A 142 -45.37 32.70 -22.73
C GLY A 142 -45.02 31.23 -22.49
N VAL A 143 -43.90 30.95 -21.80
CA VAL A 143 -43.48 29.63 -21.33
C VAL A 143 -43.75 29.53 -19.83
N THR A 144 -44.48 28.49 -19.41
CA THR A 144 -44.79 28.21 -17.99
C THR A 144 -44.17 26.89 -17.58
N ILE A 145 -43.42 26.86 -16.47
CA ILE A 145 -42.87 25.64 -15.84
C ILE A 145 -43.46 25.48 -14.44
N MET A 146 -43.83 24.24 -14.10
CA MET A 146 -44.43 23.85 -12.83
C MET A 146 -43.48 22.96 -12.01
N TYR A 147 -43.36 23.26 -10.72
CA TYR A 147 -42.50 22.59 -9.75
C TYR A 147 -43.34 22.13 -8.54
N GLY A 148 -43.54 20.83 -8.34
CA GLY A 148 -44.30 20.29 -7.19
C GLY A 148 -43.46 20.21 -5.91
N TYR A 149 -44.09 20.35 -4.73
CA TYR A 149 -43.39 20.34 -3.44
C TYR A 149 -43.06 18.95 -2.88
N ASP A 150 -43.64 17.88 -3.41
CA ASP A 150 -43.24 16.50 -3.11
C ASP A 150 -43.96 15.55 -4.09
N GLN A 151 -43.20 14.69 -4.80
CA GLN A 151 -43.44 13.25 -4.93
C GLN A 151 -42.89 12.63 -6.23
N GLU A 152 -42.00 11.67 -6.03
CA GLU A 152 -42.13 10.35 -6.66
C GLU A 152 -43.59 9.85 -6.55
N ARG A 153 -44.39 10.01 -7.62
CA ARG A 153 -45.51 9.16 -8.08
C ARG A 153 -46.68 9.96 -8.66
N LEU A 154 -46.61 10.18 -9.97
CA LEU A 154 -47.71 10.21 -10.96
C LEU A 154 -47.01 10.50 -12.30
N TYR A 155 -46.36 9.51 -12.93
CA TYR A 155 -46.98 8.61 -13.90
C TYR A 155 -46.28 7.25 -13.91
N GLY A 156 -47.00 6.22 -13.44
CA GLY A 156 -46.79 4.85 -13.87
C GLY A 156 -48.14 4.29 -14.30
N ALA A 157 -48.26 3.84 -15.55
CA ALA A 157 -49.16 2.76 -15.95
C ALA A 157 -48.87 2.30 -17.39
N HIS A 158 -47.78 1.54 -17.56
CA HIS A 158 -47.90 0.15 -18.01
C HIS A 158 -46.71 -0.63 -17.45
N ALA A 159 -46.95 -1.20 -16.27
CA ALA A 159 -46.11 -2.21 -15.67
C ALA A 159 -46.20 -3.52 -16.47
N MET A 160 -45.05 -4.13 -16.73
CA MET A 160 -44.67 -5.55 -16.63
C MET A 160 -43.28 -5.60 -17.29
N SER A 161 -42.15 -5.90 -16.64
CA SER A 161 -41.85 -6.87 -15.61
C SER A 161 -40.44 -6.54 -15.05
N GLY A 162 -40.17 -6.92 -13.79
CA GLY A 162 -39.02 -6.49 -13.00
C GLY A 162 -37.63 -6.79 -13.57
N ALA A 163 -36.72 -5.83 -13.37
CA ALA A 163 -35.34 -6.01 -12.93
C ALA A 163 -34.72 -4.62 -12.71
N THR A 164 -33.99 -4.48 -11.61
CA THR A 164 -32.96 -3.47 -11.35
C THR A 164 -32.18 -3.14 -12.62
N SER A 165 -32.24 -1.89 -13.12
CA SER A 165 -31.36 -1.46 -14.22
C SER A 165 -30.16 -0.73 -13.62
N LEU A 166 -29.04 -1.44 -13.58
CA LEU A 166 -27.71 -0.84 -13.58
C LEU A 166 -27.66 0.30 -14.62
N ALA A 167 -26.91 1.37 -14.33
CA ALA A 167 -26.45 2.28 -15.37
C ALA A 167 -25.86 1.43 -16.52
N GLN A 168 -26.38 1.60 -17.74
CA GLN A 168 -25.97 0.75 -18.86
C GLN A 168 -24.44 0.88 -19.05
N PRO A 169 -23.71 -0.24 -19.19
CA PRO A 169 -22.25 -0.21 -19.41
C PRO A 169 -21.82 0.62 -20.63
N GLU A 170 -22.73 0.79 -21.60
CA GLU A 170 -22.56 1.65 -22.78
C GLU A 170 -22.32 3.14 -22.43
N ALA A 171 -22.89 3.64 -21.32
CA ALA A 171 -22.71 5.03 -20.88
C ALA A 171 -21.33 5.27 -20.24
N TYR A 172 -20.84 4.30 -19.45
CA TYR A 172 -19.49 4.36 -18.86
C TYR A 172 -18.42 4.32 -19.93
N ASP A 173 -18.52 3.37 -20.87
CA ASP A 173 -17.53 3.22 -21.94
C ASP A 173 -17.46 4.44 -22.85
N THR A 174 -18.59 5.10 -23.10
CA THR A 174 -18.60 6.35 -23.89
C THR A 174 -17.86 7.47 -23.17
N ILE A 175 -18.18 7.72 -21.89
CA ILE A 175 -17.55 8.79 -21.09
C ILE A 175 -16.06 8.53 -20.87
N TRP A 176 -15.67 7.29 -20.62
CA TRP A 176 -14.28 6.91 -20.41
C TRP A 176 -13.45 7.00 -21.69
N SER A 177 -14.03 6.62 -22.82
CA SER A 177 -13.36 6.75 -24.13
C SER A 177 -13.20 8.21 -24.53
N GLU A 178 -14.19 9.06 -24.28
CA GLU A 178 -14.08 10.51 -24.50
C GLU A 178 -13.04 11.16 -23.59
N TRP A 179 -12.99 10.78 -22.31
CA TRP A 179 -11.96 11.26 -21.39
C TRP A 179 -10.56 10.82 -21.83
N GLN A 180 -10.39 9.56 -22.23
CA GLN A 180 -9.13 9.03 -22.76
C GLN A 180 -8.70 9.72 -24.06
N ALA A 181 -9.64 10.04 -24.95
CA ALA A 181 -9.36 10.71 -26.21
C ALA A 181 -8.95 12.19 -26.02
N ASN A 182 -9.44 12.84 -24.96
CA ASN A 182 -9.12 14.21 -24.61
C ASN A 182 -7.87 14.34 -23.71
N ALA A 183 -7.26 13.22 -23.31
CA ALA A 183 -6.06 13.21 -22.49
C ALA A 183 -4.82 13.68 -23.27
N PRO A 184 -3.86 14.37 -22.62
CA PRO A 184 -2.58 14.70 -23.23
C PRO A 184 -1.87 13.44 -23.79
N PRO A 185 -1.09 13.54 -24.88
CA PRO A 185 -0.42 12.37 -25.49
C PRO A 185 0.48 11.60 -24.51
N GLU A 186 1.08 12.32 -23.56
CA GLU A 186 1.95 11.77 -22.51
C GLU A 186 1.15 11.02 -21.42
N GLU A 187 -0.15 11.34 -21.25
CA GLU A 187 -1.06 10.77 -20.26
C GLU A 187 -1.93 9.64 -20.85
N ALA A 188 -1.99 9.49 -22.17
CA ALA A 188 -2.89 8.57 -22.86
C ALA A 188 -2.71 7.09 -22.40
N ARG A 189 -1.47 6.65 -22.18
CA ARG A 189 -1.19 5.28 -21.66
C ARG A 189 -1.70 5.11 -20.23
N ASN A 190 -1.53 6.13 -19.39
CA ASN A 190 -1.95 6.09 -17.99
C ASN A 190 -3.48 6.20 -17.86
N CYS A 191 -4.13 7.00 -18.70
CA CYS A 191 -5.59 7.06 -18.81
C CYS A 191 -6.15 5.72 -19.26
N SER A 192 -5.50 5.05 -20.22
CA SER A 192 -5.90 3.70 -20.65
C SER A 192 -5.88 2.71 -19.47
N GLN A 193 -4.82 2.75 -18.66
CA GLN A 193 -4.69 1.93 -17.45
C GLN A 193 -5.72 2.29 -16.38
N ALA A 194 -6.07 3.57 -16.22
CA ALA A 194 -7.13 4.00 -15.32
C ALA A 194 -8.50 3.47 -15.77
N VAL A 195 -8.82 3.54 -17.06
CA VAL A 195 -10.05 2.98 -17.65
C VAL A 195 -10.13 1.47 -17.48
N GLU A 196 -9.02 0.74 -17.65
CA GLU A 196 -8.96 -0.70 -17.39
C GLU A 196 -9.30 -1.02 -15.93
N ARG A 197 -8.69 -0.32 -14.97
CA ARG A 197 -9.01 -0.49 -13.53
C ARG A 197 -10.47 -0.18 -13.21
N MET A 198 -11.06 0.82 -13.87
CA MET A 198 -12.47 1.17 -13.70
C MET A 198 -13.40 0.10 -14.32
N ARG A 199 -13.06 -0.45 -15.49
CA ARG A 199 -13.79 -1.58 -16.11
C ARG A 199 -13.74 -2.82 -15.24
N ASP A 200 -12.57 -3.16 -14.72
CA ASP A 200 -12.40 -4.29 -13.80
C ASP A 200 -13.23 -4.11 -12.52
N CYS A 201 -13.26 -2.90 -11.97
CA CYS A 201 -14.06 -2.56 -10.80
C CYS A 201 -15.57 -2.76 -11.04
N LEU A 202 -16.08 -2.33 -12.20
CA LEU A 202 -17.46 -2.59 -12.62
C LEU A 202 -17.73 -4.09 -12.83
N ALA A 203 -16.87 -4.77 -13.59
CA ALA A 203 -17.05 -6.19 -13.92
C ALA A 203 -17.03 -7.10 -12.69
N THR A 204 -16.21 -6.76 -11.69
CA THR A 204 -16.06 -7.53 -10.44
C THR A 204 -16.92 -7.01 -9.30
N SER A 205 -17.66 -5.90 -9.49
CA SER A 205 -18.44 -5.21 -8.45
C SER A 205 -17.63 -4.92 -7.18
N LYS A 206 -16.34 -4.58 -7.33
CA LYS A 206 -15.46 -4.24 -6.21
C LYS A 206 -15.91 -2.95 -5.55
N ALA A 207 -15.98 -2.95 -4.22
CA ALA A 207 -16.34 -1.77 -3.44
C ALA A 207 -15.19 -0.73 -3.32
N VAL A 208 -13.98 -1.08 -3.75
CA VAL A 208 -12.76 -0.24 -3.68
C VAL A 208 -12.23 0.02 -5.10
N LEU A 209 -11.98 1.29 -5.42
CA LEU A 209 -11.38 1.72 -6.68
C LEU A 209 -10.07 2.49 -6.40
N ASP A 210 -8.95 1.96 -6.90
CA ASP A 210 -7.62 2.58 -6.75
C ASP A 210 -7.03 3.06 -8.10
N LEU A 211 -6.94 4.37 -8.24
CA LEU A 211 -6.37 5.09 -9.38
C LEU A 211 -5.09 5.86 -8.98
N SER A 212 -4.41 5.44 -7.91
CA SER A 212 -3.20 6.09 -7.41
C SER A 212 -1.97 5.85 -8.30
N GLY A 213 -1.05 6.82 -8.33
CA GLY A 213 0.28 6.68 -8.96
C GLY A 213 0.28 6.62 -10.49
N LEU A 214 -0.76 7.15 -11.14
CA LEU A 214 -0.95 7.13 -12.59
C LEU A 214 -0.59 8.48 -13.25
N GLN A 215 -0.07 9.44 -12.48
CA GLN A 215 0.26 10.80 -12.93
C GLN A 215 -0.93 11.52 -13.60
N LEU A 216 -2.16 11.20 -13.21
CA LEU A 216 -3.36 11.74 -13.83
C LEU A 216 -3.51 13.23 -13.55
N THR A 217 -3.91 14.02 -14.54
CA THR A 217 -4.19 15.46 -14.39
C THR A 217 -5.66 15.75 -14.12
N THR A 218 -6.55 14.86 -14.58
CA THR A 218 -8.00 14.92 -14.39
C THR A 218 -8.58 13.53 -14.12
N LEU A 219 -9.83 13.47 -13.67
CA LEU A 219 -10.63 12.24 -13.58
C LEU A 219 -11.84 12.36 -14.51
N PRO A 220 -12.41 11.24 -15.00
CA PRO A 220 -13.65 11.28 -15.75
C PRO A 220 -14.80 11.79 -14.87
N ALA A 221 -15.82 12.37 -15.52
CA ALA A 221 -16.98 12.94 -14.83
C ALA A 221 -17.82 11.87 -14.11
N LEU A 222 -17.81 10.63 -14.59
CA LEU A 222 -18.58 9.53 -14.05
C LEU A 222 -17.67 8.39 -13.58
N LEU A 223 -17.78 8.07 -12.29
CA LEU A 223 -17.14 6.93 -11.64
C LEU A 223 -18.19 5.85 -11.33
N PRO A 224 -17.79 4.58 -11.11
CA PRO A 224 -18.75 3.53 -10.80
C PRO A 224 -19.51 3.83 -9.49
N GLU A 225 -20.85 3.79 -9.53
CA GLU A 225 -21.71 4.24 -8.42
C GLU A 225 -21.67 3.31 -7.19
N HIS A 226 -21.27 2.04 -7.36
CA HIS A 226 -21.25 1.05 -6.28
C HIS A 226 -20.01 1.13 -5.38
N ILE A 227 -19.08 2.04 -5.65
CA ILE A 227 -17.83 2.13 -4.88
C ILE A 227 -18.07 2.82 -3.53
N THR A 228 -17.43 2.28 -2.50
CA THR A 228 -17.45 2.79 -1.13
C THR A 228 -16.10 3.40 -0.74
N VAL A 229 -15.01 3.04 -1.42
CA VAL A 229 -13.67 3.58 -1.19
C VAL A 229 -13.04 4.00 -2.51
N LEU A 230 -12.57 5.25 -2.58
CA LEU A 230 -11.85 5.80 -3.74
C LEU A 230 -10.47 6.30 -3.30
N THR A 231 -9.41 5.79 -3.94
CA THR A 231 -8.04 6.24 -3.71
C THR A 231 -7.41 6.76 -5.01
N VAL A 232 -6.97 8.02 -5.01
CA VAL A 232 -6.38 8.72 -6.16
C VAL A 232 -5.04 9.38 -5.78
N ILE A 233 -4.27 8.70 -4.93
CA ILE A 233 -3.06 9.21 -4.27
C ILE A 233 -1.91 9.42 -5.28
N ASN A 234 -1.08 10.44 -5.05
CA ASN A 234 0.15 10.66 -5.83
C ASN A 234 -0.10 10.75 -7.34
N ASN A 235 -0.98 11.68 -7.70
CA ASN A 235 -1.28 12.06 -9.08
C ASN A 235 -1.02 13.58 -9.24
N CYS A 236 -1.34 14.12 -10.41
CA CYS A 236 -1.20 15.54 -10.75
C CYS A 236 -2.56 16.26 -10.77
N LEU A 237 -3.56 15.75 -10.04
CA LEU A 237 -4.94 16.24 -10.13
C LEU A 237 -5.03 17.68 -9.64
N THR A 238 -5.65 18.53 -10.46
CA THR A 238 -5.90 19.95 -10.11
C THR A 238 -7.29 20.17 -9.51
N ARG A 239 -8.22 19.25 -9.82
CA ARG A 239 -9.61 19.22 -9.35
C ARG A 239 -10.13 17.79 -9.30
N LEU A 240 -11.10 17.55 -8.42
CA LEU A 240 -11.94 16.35 -8.42
C LEU A 240 -13.20 16.60 -9.26
N PRO A 241 -13.88 15.56 -9.76
CA PRO A 241 -15.16 15.70 -10.44
C PRO A 241 -16.22 16.23 -9.47
N GLU A 242 -17.17 17.04 -9.97
CA GLU A 242 -18.25 17.60 -9.13
C GLU A 242 -19.22 16.52 -8.65
N THR A 243 -19.39 15.45 -9.44
CA THR A 243 -20.24 14.30 -9.12
C THR A 243 -19.37 13.12 -8.67
N LEU A 244 -19.29 12.92 -7.36
CA LEU A 244 -18.67 11.73 -6.75
C LEU A 244 -19.76 10.68 -6.43
N PRO A 245 -19.42 9.37 -6.43
CA PRO A 245 -20.38 8.30 -6.15
C PRO A 245 -21.09 8.48 -4.80
N GLY A 246 -22.41 8.26 -4.78
CA GLY A 246 -23.24 8.52 -3.60
C GLY A 246 -22.99 7.57 -2.42
N GLU A 247 -22.54 6.35 -2.70
CA GLU A 247 -22.24 5.31 -1.71
C GLU A 247 -20.83 5.42 -1.10
N LEU A 248 -20.08 6.46 -1.49
CA LEU A 248 -18.70 6.65 -1.08
C LEU A 248 -18.60 6.96 0.43
N GLN A 249 -17.86 6.11 1.14
CA GLN A 249 -17.59 6.21 2.58
C GLN A 249 -16.17 6.71 2.87
N GLN A 250 -15.21 6.43 1.99
CA GLN A 250 -13.81 6.86 2.16
C GLN A 250 -13.23 7.43 0.86
N LEU A 251 -12.61 8.60 0.97
CA LEU A 251 -11.91 9.26 -0.14
C LEU A 251 -10.50 9.62 0.28
N ASN A 252 -9.50 9.07 -0.42
CA ASN A 252 -8.11 9.52 -0.29
C ASN A 252 -7.62 10.13 -1.61
N ALA A 253 -7.47 11.44 -1.61
CA ALA A 253 -6.93 12.24 -2.71
C ALA A 253 -5.62 12.96 -2.32
N SER A 254 -4.85 12.37 -1.41
CA SER A 254 -3.58 12.94 -0.94
C SER A 254 -2.49 12.99 -2.02
N GLN A 255 -1.49 13.87 -1.84
CA GLN A 255 -0.36 14.06 -2.75
C GLN A 255 -0.80 14.39 -4.18
N ASN A 256 -1.59 15.46 -4.32
CA ASN A 256 -2.07 15.97 -5.61
C ASN A 256 -1.81 17.48 -5.71
N HIS A 257 -2.45 18.15 -6.67
CA HIS A 257 -2.38 19.59 -6.87
C HIS A 257 -3.75 20.27 -6.72
N LEU A 258 -4.64 19.68 -5.92
CA LEU A 258 -6.00 20.17 -5.73
C LEU A 258 -5.98 21.57 -5.13
N THR A 259 -6.73 22.48 -5.74
CA THR A 259 -6.87 23.87 -5.29
C THR A 259 -8.19 24.14 -4.57
N ALA A 260 -9.22 23.34 -4.88
CA ALA A 260 -10.52 23.32 -4.25
C ALA A 260 -11.08 21.89 -4.22
N LEU A 261 -12.05 21.66 -3.33
CA LEU A 261 -12.88 20.46 -3.32
C LEU A 261 -14.18 20.72 -4.10
N PRO A 262 -14.88 19.66 -4.55
CA PRO A 262 -16.21 19.77 -5.15
C PRO A 262 -17.18 20.54 -4.27
N THR A 263 -18.17 21.18 -4.89
CA THR A 263 -19.18 21.96 -4.17
C THR A 263 -20.04 21.10 -3.24
N THR A 264 -20.24 19.83 -3.60
CA THR A 264 -20.97 18.83 -2.81
C THR A 264 -20.12 17.58 -2.64
N LEU A 265 -19.94 17.12 -1.39
CA LEU A 265 -19.33 15.83 -1.09
C LEU A 265 -20.42 14.80 -0.73
N PRO A 266 -20.20 13.49 -0.98
CA PRO A 266 -21.17 12.45 -0.68
C PRO A 266 -21.58 12.41 0.80
N ALA A 267 -22.88 12.29 1.07
CA ALA A 267 -23.42 12.34 2.44
C ALA A 267 -22.99 11.16 3.33
N ARG A 268 -22.66 10.01 2.73
CA ARG A 268 -22.17 8.80 3.44
C ARG A 268 -20.68 8.83 3.73
N LEU A 269 -19.97 9.88 3.31
CA LEU A 269 -18.53 9.99 3.48
C LEU A 269 -18.18 10.10 4.97
N GLN A 270 -17.43 9.12 5.46
CA GLN A 270 -16.94 9.04 6.83
C GLN A 270 -15.48 9.50 6.91
N ARG A 271 -14.67 9.23 5.87
CA ARG A 271 -13.24 9.56 5.87
C ARG A 271 -12.82 10.35 4.65
N LEU A 272 -12.06 11.40 4.89
CA LEU A 272 -11.53 12.27 3.85
C LEU A 272 -10.06 12.59 4.11
N ASP A 273 -9.18 12.08 3.25
CA ASP A 273 -7.77 12.48 3.22
C ASP A 273 -7.47 13.25 1.94
N VAL A 274 -7.19 14.54 2.11
CA VAL A 274 -6.81 15.49 1.05
C VAL A 274 -5.48 16.15 1.38
N SER A 275 -4.62 15.45 2.14
CA SER A 275 -3.32 15.97 2.56
C SER A 275 -2.34 16.16 1.40
N HIS A 276 -1.32 17.00 1.58
CA HIS A 276 -0.32 17.30 0.54
C HIS A 276 -0.95 17.78 -0.78
N ASN A 277 -1.79 18.81 -0.68
CA ASN A 277 -2.45 19.47 -1.81
C ASN A 277 -2.18 20.99 -1.75
N ARG A 278 -2.92 21.79 -2.52
CA ARG A 278 -2.81 23.25 -2.58
C ARG A 278 -4.13 23.93 -2.19
N LEU A 279 -4.93 23.29 -1.34
CA LEU A 279 -6.23 23.81 -0.93
C LEU A 279 -6.07 25.09 -0.12
N THR A 280 -6.86 26.10 -0.45
CA THR A 280 -6.86 27.41 0.25
C THR A 280 -8.09 27.62 1.14
N VAL A 281 -9.20 26.95 0.81
CA VAL A 281 -10.46 26.97 1.55
C VAL A 281 -11.14 25.61 1.49
N ILE A 282 -11.96 25.32 2.50
CA ILE A 282 -12.90 24.19 2.53
C ILE A 282 -14.25 24.80 2.91
N ILE A 283 -15.30 24.54 2.11
CA ILE A 283 -16.58 25.25 2.19
C ILE A 283 -17.58 24.47 3.04
N THR A 284 -17.82 23.19 2.72
CA THR A 284 -18.79 22.34 3.42
C THR A 284 -18.31 20.90 3.49
N LEU A 285 -18.39 20.32 4.69
CA LEU A 285 -18.08 18.92 4.98
C LEU A 285 -19.37 18.18 5.36
N PRO A 286 -19.59 16.94 4.89
CA PRO A 286 -20.75 16.15 5.29
C PRO A 286 -20.73 15.83 6.79
N GLU A 287 -21.92 15.75 7.41
CA GLU A 287 -22.07 15.55 8.85
C GLU A 287 -21.54 14.20 9.36
N GLY A 288 -21.46 13.20 8.48
CA GLY A 288 -21.03 11.83 8.78
C GLY A 288 -19.52 11.62 8.90
N ILE A 289 -18.69 12.65 8.63
CA ILE A 289 -17.23 12.51 8.68
C ILE A 289 -16.75 12.31 10.11
N ASP A 290 -15.98 11.24 10.34
CA ASP A 290 -15.33 10.90 11.60
C ASP A 290 -13.79 11.06 11.57
N ASP A 291 -13.17 11.00 10.38
CA ASP A 291 -11.72 11.16 10.17
C ASP A 291 -11.44 12.12 9.00
N LEU A 292 -10.74 13.22 9.29
CA LEU A 292 -10.40 14.26 8.33
C LEU A 292 -8.90 14.57 8.35
N ASN A 293 -8.23 14.35 7.22
CA ASN A 293 -6.84 14.76 7.03
C ASN A 293 -6.75 15.81 5.92
N VAL A 294 -6.43 17.04 6.32
CA VAL A 294 -6.22 18.23 5.47
C VAL A 294 -4.82 18.78 5.61
N SER A 295 -3.88 18.00 6.16
CA SER A 295 -2.51 18.43 6.42
C SER A 295 -1.73 18.79 5.15
N HIS A 296 -0.65 19.56 5.28
CA HIS A 296 0.20 19.95 4.15
C HIS A 296 -0.60 20.62 3.00
N ASN A 297 -1.39 21.63 3.34
CA ASN A 297 -2.17 22.45 2.39
C ASN A 297 -1.85 23.95 2.58
N HIS A 298 -2.67 24.83 2.01
CA HIS A 298 -2.54 26.29 2.13
C HIS A 298 -3.77 26.91 2.79
N LEU A 299 -4.45 26.17 3.68
CA LEU A 299 -5.67 26.63 4.34
C LEU A 299 -5.36 27.79 5.29
N SER A 300 -6.06 28.90 5.11
CA SER A 300 -5.96 30.07 6.00
C SER A 300 -6.90 29.99 7.20
N GLN A 301 -8.01 29.26 7.02
CA GLN A 301 -9.04 28.97 7.99
C GLN A 301 -9.64 27.61 7.66
N LEU A 302 -10.16 26.93 8.67
CA LEU A 302 -10.98 25.74 8.51
C LEU A 302 -12.47 26.16 8.29
N PRO A 303 -13.40 25.25 7.90
CA PRO A 303 -14.83 25.58 7.69
C PRO A 303 -15.59 25.90 8.99
N SER A 304 -16.42 26.95 8.98
CA SER A 304 -17.11 27.52 10.17
C SER A 304 -17.88 26.55 11.09
N SER A 305 -18.25 25.37 10.60
CA SER A 305 -18.78 24.28 11.39
C SER A 305 -18.08 22.98 10.99
N LEU A 306 -17.45 22.31 11.96
CA LEU A 306 -16.93 20.95 11.78
C LEU A 306 -18.05 19.92 12.02
N PRO A 307 -17.99 18.75 11.38
CA PRO A 307 -18.95 17.67 11.60
C PRO A 307 -19.03 17.27 13.08
N PRO A 308 -20.24 17.12 13.66
CA PRO A 308 -20.39 16.84 15.10
C PRO A 308 -19.92 15.44 15.50
N GLY A 309 -19.78 14.50 14.55
CA GLY A 309 -19.26 13.15 14.75
C GLY A 309 -17.74 13.01 14.55
N LEU A 310 -17.03 14.11 14.25
CA LEU A 310 -15.60 14.10 13.95
C LEU A 310 -14.79 13.61 15.17
N ARG A 311 -13.95 12.59 14.97
CA ARG A 311 -13.08 12.00 16.00
C ARG A 311 -11.62 12.36 15.78
N GLN A 312 -11.16 12.43 14.53
CA GLN A 312 -9.77 12.71 14.19
C GLN A 312 -9.68 13.84 13.16
N LEU A 313 -8.80 14.80 13.42
CA LEU A 313 -8.52 15.91 12.51
C LEU A 313 -7.01 16.17 12.41
N ASP A 314 -6.40 15.88 11.26
CA ASP A 314 -5.05 16.35 10.93
C ASP A 314 -5.13 17.58 10.03
N ALA A 315 -4.90 18.76 10.60
CA ALA A 315 -4.77 20.04 9.90
C ALA A 315 -3.34 20.62 10.01
N SER A 316 -2.35 19.77 10.26
CA SER A 316 -0.96 20.18 10.39
C SER A 316 -0.37 20.76 9.08
N THR A 317 0.65 21.60 9.18
CA THR A 317 1.35 22.21 8.04
C THR A 317 0.39 22.95 7.08
N ASN A 318 -0.30 23.94 7.61
CA ASN A 318 -1.21 24.84 6.87
C ASN A 318 -0.88 26.31 7.18
N GLN A 319 -1.77 27.25 6.85
CA GLN A 319 -1.63 28.69 7.15
C GLN A 319 -2.72 29.18 8.12
N LEU A 320 -3.23 28.31 9.00
CA LEU A 320 -4.34 28.63 9.89
C LEU A 320 -3.98 29.75 10.86
N THR A 321 -4.77 30.81 10.88
CA THR A 321 -4.55 31.99 11.75
C THR A 321 -5.42 32.00 13.00
N LEU A 322 -6.58 31.33 12.93
CA LEU A 322 -7.56 31.24 14.00
C LEU A 322 -8.24 29.87 13.99
N LEU A 323 -8.69 29.45 15.16
CA LEU A 323 -9.60 28.31 15.38
C LEU A 323 -10.85 28.83 16.09
N TRP A 324 -11.99 28.19 15.86
CA TRP A 324 -13.25 28.57 16.51
C TRP A 324 -13.30 28.11 17.96
N ASP A 325 -14.15 28.77 18.74
CA ASP A 325 -14.21 28.59 20.18
C ASP A 325 -14.69 27.19 20.60
N THR A 326 -15.46 26.50 19.75
CA THR A 326 -16.02 25.18 20.05
C THR A 326 -15.65 24.17 18.96
N LEU A 327 -14.97 23.10 19.36
CA LEU A 327 -14.74 21.92 18.52
C LEU A 327 -15.80 20.83 18.76
N PRO A 328 -15.94 19.84 17.86
CA PRO A 328 -16.82 18.70 18.08
C PRO A 328 -16.48 17.97 19.39
N PRO A 329 -17.47 17.60 20.22
CA PRO A 329 -17.23 16.95 21.51
C PRO A 329 -16.73 15.51 21.37
N THR A 330 -16.92 14.88 20.20
CA THR A 330 -16.42 13.55 19.86
C THR A 330 -14.95 13.53 19.43
N LEU A 331 -14.29 14.70 19.34
CA LEU A 331 -12.94 14.81 18.81
C LEU A 331 -11.92 14.23 19.80
N GLU A 332 -11.33 13.10 19.42
CA GLU A 332 -10.35 12.34 20.20
C GLU A 332 -8.92 12.78 19.89
N TRP A 333 -8.64 13.26 18.67
CA TRP A 333 -7.32 13.70 18.23
C TRP A 333 -7.40 14.86 17.23
N LEU A 334 -6.58 15.89 17.47
CA LEU A 334 -6.45 17.10 16.65
C LEU A 334 -4.96 17.40 16.45
N ASP A 335 -4.49 17.49 15.22
CA ASP A 335 -3.17 18.05 14.90
C ASP A 335 -3.33 19.34 14.09
N ILE A 336 -2.87 20.44 14.65
CA ILE A 336 -2.85 21.80 14.11
C ILE A 336 -1.42 22.34 14.13
N SER A 337 -0.42 21.44 14.15
CA SER A 337 0.99 21.84 14.17
C SER A 337 1.42 22.54 12.88
N ASN A 338 2.51 23.32 12.92
CA ASN A 338 3.08 24.02 11.77
C ASN A 338 2.07 24.95 11.06
N ASN A 339 1.38 25.79 11.84
CA ASN A 339 0.38 26.75 11.37
C ASN A 339 0.76 28.20 11.77
N LYS A 340 -0.18 29.14 11.68
CA LYS A 340 -0.02 30.58 12.02
C LYS A 340 -0.90 31.02 13.20
N LEU A 341 -1.26 30.09 14.08
CA LEU A 341 -2.14 30.36 15.22
C LEU A 341 -1.42 31.20 16.28
N THR A 342 -2.12 32.20 16.82
CA THR A 342 -1.58 33.14 17.82
C THR A 342 -2.13 32.93 19.23
N TYR A 343 -3.24 32.22 19.36
CA TYR A 343 -3.82 31.75 20.63
C TYR A 343 -4.70 30.52 20.36
N LEU A 344 -5.10 29.82 21.43
CA LEU A 344 -6.10 28.76 21.38
C LEU A 344 -7.29 29.14 22.27
N PRO A 345 -8.54 28.93 21.83
CA PRO A 345 -9.73 29.26 22.64
C PRO A 345 -9.84 28.40 23.90
N GLU A 346 -10.23 29.00 25.03
CA GLU A 346 -10.42 28.28 26.30
C GLU A 346 -11.52 27.22 26.22
N ALA A 347 -12.57 27.47 25.42
CA ALA A 347 -13.69 26.55 25.26
C ALA A 347 -13.29 25.24 24.55
N MET A 348 -12.17 25.21 23.81
CA MET A 348 -11.59 23.99 23.26
C MET A 348 -10.97 23.07 24.33
N LEU A 349 -10.59 23.64 25.49
CA LEU A 349 -9.99 22.92 26.60
C LEU A 349 -11.02 22.10 27.42
N ALA A 350 -12.30 22.21 27.08
CA ALA A 350 -13.37 21.41 27.68
C ALA A 350 -13.63 20.08 26.92
N ASN A 351 -13.07 19.90 25.73
CA ASN A 351 -13.28 18.70 24.90
C ASN A 351 -12.24 17.61 25.21
N PHE A 352 -12.67 16.35 25.35
CA PHE A 352 -11.78 15.24 25.74
C PHE A 352 -11.08 14.60 24.52
N GLY A 353 -9.82 14.98 24.27
CA GLY A 353 -8.96 14.44 23.21
C GLY A 353 -7.48 14.84 23.36
N ALA A 354 -6.63 14.54 22.37
CA ALA A 354 -5.26 15.03 22.28
C ALA A 354 -5.17 16.12 21.20
N VAL A 355 -4.55 17.26 21.51
CA VAL A 355 -4.38 18.42 20.62
C VAL A 355 -2.88 18.69 20.44
N VAL A 356 -2.38 18.48 19.23
CA VAL A 356 -1.01 18.79 18.80
C VAL A 356 -1.01 20.13 18.10
N ALA A 357 -0.32 21.14 18.61
CA ALA A 357 -0.29 22.51 18.09
C ALA A 357 1.14 23.08 18.03
N GLU A 358 2.13 22.21 17.85
CA GLU A 358 3.55 22.57 17.72
C GLU A 358 3.79 23.54 16.55
N ASN A 359 4.83 24.35 16.60
CA ASN A 359 5.26 25.29 15.55
C ASN A 359 4.16 26.27 15.09
N ASN A 360 3.47 26.87 16.06
CA ASN A 360 2.57 27.99 15.88
C ASN A 360 3.13 29.25 16.55
N PRO A 361 2.94 30.46 15.98
CA PRO A 361 3.38 31.72 16.56
C PRO A 361 2.47 32.18 17.71
N PHE A 362 2.33 31.35 18.76
CA PHE A 362 1.52 31.69 19.93
C PHE A 362 2.07 32.92 20.65
N THR A 363 1.17 33.82 21.04
CA THR A 363 1.51 34.98 21.86
C THR A 363 1.95 34.53 23.26
N GLU A 364 2.85 35.28 23.87
CA GLU A 364 3.34 35.01 25.22
C GLU A 364 2.20 34.96 26.26
N GLN A 365 1.19 35.82 26.09
CA GLN A 365 -0.02 35.80 26.92
C GLN A 365 -0.83 34.51 26.75
N ALA A 366 -1.01 34.03 25.52
CA ALA A 366 -1.71 32.77 25.25
C ALA A 366 -0.94 31.57 25.82
N ILE A 367 0.39 31.56 25.70
CA ILE A 367 1.25 30.53 26.29
C ILE A 367 1.11 30.51 27.81
N GLN A 368 1.22 31.66 28.47
CA GLN A 368 1.08 31.77 29.94
C GLN A 368 -0.32 31.36 30.41
N GLN A 369 -1.37 31.68 29.65
CA GLN A 369 -2.74 31.26 29.96
C GLN A 369 -2.92 29.74 29.81
N LEU A 370 -2.46 29.15 28.72
CA LEU A 370 -2.51 27.70 28.49
C LEU A 370 -1.73 26.95 29.57
N GLN A 371 -0.53 27.43 29.93
CA GLN A 371 0.27 26.88 31.03
C GLN A 371 -0.46 26.94 32.37
N ARG A 372 -1.09 28.07 32.70
CA ARG A 372 -1.83 28.24 33.96
C ARG A 372 -3.03 27.30 34.05
N LEU A 373 -3.72 27.05 32.94
CA LEU A 373 -4.90 26.18 32.89
C LEU A 373 -4.53 24.69 32.95
N THR A 374 -3.54 24.25 32.17
CA THR A 374 -3.09 22.85 32.13
C THR A 374 -2.32 22.42 33.38
N SER A 375 -1.75 23.36 34.13
CA SER A 375 -1.01 23.08 35.38
C SER A 375 -1.90 22.98 36.62
N THR A 376 -3.23 23.13 36.49
CA THR A 376 -4.14 22.96 37.63
C THR A 376 -4.30 21.47 37.97
N PRO A 377 -4.19 21.06 39.25
CA PRO A 377 -4.26 19.65 39.64
C PRO A 377 -5.61 18.97 39.35
N ASP A 378 -6.67 19.75 39.13
CA ASP A 378 -8.01 19.29 38.76
C ASP A 378 -8.32 19.39 37.26
N TYR A 379 -7.33 19.70 36.42
CA TYR A 379 -7.51 19.79 34.97
C TYR A 379 -7.93 18.43 34.39
N ARG A 380 -9.14 18.40 33.80
CA ARG A 380 -9.72 17.25 33.11
C ARG A 380 -9.79 17.44 31.58
N GLY A 381 -9.21 18.51 31.05
CA GLY A 381 -9.26 18.84 29.62
C GLY A 381 -8.32 18.02 28.73
N PRO A 382 -8.21 18.36 27.43
CA PRO A 382 -7.40 17.63 26.46
C PRO A 382 -5.91 17.71 26.77
N GLN A 383 -5.16 16.69 26.33
CA GLN A 383 -3.69 16.75 26.32
C GLN A 383 -3.27 17.74 25.23
N LEU A 384 -2.62 18.86 25.60
CA LEU A 384 -2.33 19.96 24.69
C LEU A 384 -0.80 20.09 24.47
N TYR A 385 -0.36 20.19 23.22
CA TYR A 385 1.05 20.29 22.83
C TYR A 385 1.26 21.55 22.00
N PHE A 386 2.24 22.39 22.30
CA PHE A 386 2.53 23.61 21.53
C PHE A 386 4.00 24.02 21.67
N SER A 387 4.56 24.70 20.66
CA SER A 387 5.95 25.14 20.66
C SER A 387 6.13 26.52 21.28
N MET A 388 7.25 26.72 21.95
CA MET A 388 7.59 27.97 22.63
C MET A 388 8.19 28.98 21.63
N SER A 389 7.62 30.19 21.59
CA SER A 389 8.26 31.35 20.94
C SER A 389 8.99 32.15 22.02
N GLU A 390 10.27 32.47 21.82
CA GLU A 390 11.07 33.30 22.74
C GLU A 390 10.38 34.65 23.05
N PRO A 391 10.34 35.08 24.32
CA PRO A 391 10.22 36.49 24.64
C PRO A 391 11.60 37.12 24.75
N ALA A 392 11.75 38.28 24.10
CA ALA A 392 12.85 39.20 24.35
C ALA A 392 12.90 39.56 25.83
N ALA A 393 14.08 39.38 26.43
CA ALA A 393 14.36 39.61 27.83
C ALA A 393 13.78 40.90 28.40
N SER A 394 12.99 40.81 29.48
CA SER A 394 13.08 41.77 30.58
C SER A 394 12.46 41.27 31.91
N HIS A 395 13.36 41.13 32.88
CA HIS A 395 13.22 41.49 34.31
C HIS A 395 12.44 40.56 35.26
N SER A 396 13.24 39.79 36.02
CA SER A 396 13.31 39.78 37.49
C SER A 396 11.99 39.71 38.29
N ALA A 397 11.75 38.57 38.94
CA ALA A 397 11.39 38.53 40.36
C ALA A 397 11.76 37.17 40.98
N ALA A 398 12.56 37.21 42.04
CA ALA A 398 13.00 36.06 42.80
C ALA A 398 11.86 35.48 43.66
N HIS A 399 11.70 34.16 43.67
CA HIS A 399 11.25 33.42 44.85
C HIS A 399 11.97 32.08 44.96
N THR A 400 12.61 31.91 46.10
CA THR A 400 13.41 30.78 46.57
C THR A 400 12.56 29.55 46.86
N CYS A 401 12.96 28.36 46.38
CA CYS A 401 12.85 27.13 47.17
C CYS A 401 13.78 26.03 46.62
N GLU A 402 14.51 25.36 47.52
CA GLU A 402 15.40 24.22 47.26
C GLU A 402 15.10 23.13 48.32
N PRO A 403 15.45 21.83 48.14
CA PRO A 403 16.84 21.42 47.88
C PRO A 403 17.08 20.30 46.85
N ARG A 404 18.05 20.59 45.99
CA ARG A 404 19.23 19.79 45.60
C ARG A 404 19.37 18.38 46.19
N GLN A 405 19.30 17.38 45.31
CA GLN A 405 20.14 16.17 45.42
C GLN A 405 20.86 15.79 44.12
N HIS A 406 20.43 16.25 42.94
CA HIS A 406 21.09 15.93 41.64
C HIS A 406 21.69 17.13 40.88
N ALA A 407 21.63 18.35 41.43
CA ALA A 407 22.10 19.54 40.72
C ALA A 407 23.61 19.51 40.40
N GLU A 408 24.43 18.93 41.28
CA GLU A 408 25.89 18.82 41.06
C GLU A 408 26.25 17.80 39.98
N GLU A 409 25.46 16.72 39.83
CA GLU A 409 25.66 15.69 38.81
C GLU A 409 25.26 16.17 37.42
N TYR A 410 24.12 16.87 37.30
CA TYR A 410 23.70 17.51 36.04
C TYR A 410 24.69 18.58 35.60
N GLU A 411 25.14 19.44 36.50
CA GLU A 411 26.06 20.54 36.16
C GLU A 411 27.43 20.05 35.70
N ALA A 412 27.92 18.95 36.27
CA ALA A 412 29.15 18.32 35.82
C ALA A 412 29.02 17.76 34.39
N ASP A 413 27.98 16.96 34.13
CA ASP A 413 27.70 16.35 32.83
C ASP A 413 27.45 17.40 31.73
N TRP A 414 26.61 18.40 32.03
CA TRP A 414 26.29 19.48 31.09
C TRP A 414 27.51 20.35 30.76
N SER A 415 28.37 20.60 31.74
CA SER A 415 29.62 21.34 31.52
C SER A 415 30.58 20.55 30.63
N GLU A 416 30.74 19.25 30.88
CA GLU A 416 31.55 18.36 30.05
C GLU A 416 30.99 18.28 28.62
N TRP A 417 29.67 18.13 28.47
CA TRP A 417 28.98 18.11 27.19
C TRP A 417 29.12 19.42 26.39
N ILE A 418 29.11 20.58 27.05
CA ILE A 418 29.41 21.86 26.38
C ILE A 418 30.89 21.93 25.94
N THR A 419 31.83 21.45 26.77
CA THR A 419 33.26 21.54 26.45
C THR A 419 33.69 20.57 25.34
N SER A 420 32.98 19.45 25.19
CA SER A 420 33.20 18.48 24.10
C SER A 420 32.58 18.91 22.76
N ALA A 421 31.95 20.09 22.70
CA ALA A 421 31.26 20.56 21.50
C ALA A 421 32.22 21.00 20.38
N PRO A 422 31.88 20.74 19.12
CA PRO A 422 32.46 21.44 17.98
C PRO A 422 32.36 22.98 18.13
N PRO A 423 33.31 23.77 17.57
CA PRO A 423 33.32 25.23 17.71
C PRO A 423 32.04 25.92 17.24
N GLU A 424 31.38 25.32 16.24
CA GLU A 424 30.12 25.80 15.64
C GLU A 424 28.87 25.39 16.46
N GLU A 425 28.99 24.40 17.35
CA GLU A 425 27.87 23.83 18.13
C GLU A 425 27.89 24.29 19.60
N GLY A 426 29.04 24.70 20.13
CA GLY A 426 29.19 25.05 21.56
C GLY A 426 28.27 26.18 22.04
N GLY A 427 27.91 27.11 21.16
CA GLY A 427 26.89 28.13 21.44
C GLY A 427 25.50 27.52 21.62
N ASN A 428 25.12 26.57 20.77
CA ASN A 428 23.82 25.93 20.80
C ASN A 428 23.68 24.95 21.97
N ARG A 429 24.75 24.24 22.34
CA ARG A 429 24.76 23.39 23.55
C ARG A 429 24.57 24.21 24.82
N ARG A 430 25.15 25.43 24.90
CA ARG A 430 24.89 26.34 26.04
C ARG A 430 23.43 26.76 26.12
N ILE A 431 22.80 27.04 24.97
CA ILE A 431 21.36 27.34 24.91
C ILE A 431 20.53 26.12 25.37
N ALA A 432 20.90 24.91 24.95
CA ALA A 432 20.23 23.68 25.39
C ALA A 432 20.32 23.48 26.91
N VAL A 433 21.51 23.66 27.50
CA VAL A 433 21.71 23.56 28.97
C VAL A 433 20.91 24.63 29.71
N GLU A 434 20.86 25.85 29.20
CA GLU A 434 20.05 26.92 29.79
C GLU A 434 18.56 26.57 29.80
N ARG A 435 18.04 25.97 28.71
CA ARG A 435 16.66 25.48 28.66
C ARG A 435 16.41 24.35 29.66
N MET A 436 17.37 23.45 29.86
CA MET A 436 17.27 22.38 30.87
C MET A 436 17.29 22.94 32.31
N ARG A 437 18.12 23.95 32.59
CA ARG A 437 18.11 24.66 33.88
C ARG A 437 16.77 25.33 34.14
N GLN A 438 16.26 26.07 33.17
CA GLN A 438 14.95 26.72 33.26
C GLN A 438 13.82 25.71 33.48
N TYR A 439 13.90 24.53 32.86
CA TYR A 439 12.96 23.44 33.10
C TYR A 439 12.98 22.97 34.56
N LEU A 440 14.18 22.76 35.13
CA LEU A 440 14.36 22.35 36.53
C LEU A 440 13.90 23.42 37.53
N GLU A 441 14.11 24.70 37.23
CA GLU A 441 13.75 25.81 38.10
C GLU A 441 12.25 26.14 38.05
N ASN A 442 11.65 26.12 36.87
CA ASN A 442 10.28 26.61 36.64
C ASN A 442 9.22 25.50 36.58
N GLY A 443 9.61 24.23 36.46
CA GLY A 443 8.67 23.11 36.37
C GLY A 443 7.80 23.17 35.12
N ALA A 444 8.39 23.45 33.97
CA ALA A 444 7.68 23.53 32.70
C ALA A 444 7.03 22.18 32.31
N PHE A 445 5.92 22.23 31.57
CA PHE A 445 5.19 21.03 31.12
C PHE A 445 5.91 20.25 30.01
N ASN A 446 6.88 20.86 29.33
CA ASN A 446 7.68 20.22 28.29
C ASN A 446 9.11 20.76 28.27
N LEU A 447 10.05 19.91 27.87
CA LEU A 447 11.44 20.27 27.62
C LEU A 447 11.68 20.33 26.10
N ASP A 448 11.85 21.54 25.56
CA ASP A 448 12.06 21.77 24.12
C ASP A 448 13.52 22.15 23.81
N LEU A 449 14.23 21.24 23.13
CA LEU A 449 15.59 21.40 22.62
C LEU A 449 15.63 21.26 21.08
N SER A 450 14.51 21.53 20.40
CA SER A 450 14.44 21.51 18.94
C SER A 450 15.19 22.67 18.30
N HIS A 451 15.58 22.51 17.03
CA HIS A 451 16.20 23.56 16.20
C HIS A 451 17.55 24.10 16.69
N LEU A 452 18.29 23.33 17.49
CA LEU A 452 19.59 23.74 18.04
C LEU A 452 20.78 23.17 17.26
N GLY A 453 20.55 22.38 16.20
CA GLY A 453 21.61 21.76 15.42
C GLY A 453 22.50 20.82 16.24
N LEU A 454 21.96 20.22 17.31
CA LEU A 454 22.71 19.36 18.23
C LEU A 454 23.15 18.07 17.54
N THR A 455 24.39 17.65 17.77
CA THR A 455 24.93 16.37 17.24
C THR A 455 24.81 15.22 18.23
N THR A 456 24.80 15.53 19.53
CA THR A 456 24.58 14.59 20.64
C THR A 456 23.70 15.22 21.71
N LEU A 457 23.23 14.41 22.67
CA LEU A 457 22.58 14.87 23.89
C LEU A 457 23.49 14.56 25.10
N PRO A 458 23.33 15.27 26.23
CA PRO A 458 23.97 14.87 27.48
C PRO A 458 23.45 13.52 27.95
N ASP A 459 24.26 12.80 28.74
CA ASP A 459 23.90 11.47 29.26
C ASP A 459 22.79 11.59 30.32
N TYR A 460 22.75 12.72 31.04
CA TYR A 460 21.76 12.99 32.09
C TYR A 460 20.79 14.10 31.67
N LEU A 461 19.60 13.68 31.23
CA LEU A 461 18.44 14.55 31.09
C LEU A 461 17.67 14.66 32.42
N PRO A 462 16.94 15.76 32.67
CA PRO A 462 16.16 15.90 33.89
C PRO A 462 15.16 14.74 34.08
N GLU A 463 15.17 14.07 35.24
CA GLU A 463 14.41 12.82 35.45
C GLU A 463 12.88 13.01 35.42
N ASN A 464 12.41 14.24 35.69
CA ASN A 464 10.99 14.59 35.73
C ASN A 464 10.40 15.00 34.38
N VAL A 465 11.14 14.80 33.27
CA VAL A 465 10.62 15.11 31.93
C VAL A 465 9.57 14.10 31.53
N ASP A 466 8.34 14.59 31.35
CA ASP A 466 7.21 13.84 30.82
C ASP A 466 7.02 14.08 29.31
N PHE A 467 7.42 15.24 28.81
CA PHE A 467 7.38 15.59 27.38
C PHE A 467 8.70 16.19 26.92
N LEU A 468 9.38 15.49 25.99
CA LEU A 468 10.65 15.89 25.41
C LEU A 468 10.52 16.14 23.90
N VAL A 469 10.86 17.35 23.46
CA VAL A 469 10.97 17.74 22.04
C VAL A 469 12.43 17.96 21.70
N ILE A 470 12.97 17.14 20.81
CA ILE A 470 14.36 17.21 20.31
C ILE A 470 14.42 17.10 18.78
N SER A 471 13.33 17.47 18.12
CA SER A 471 13.17 17.42 16.67
C SER A 471 14.05 18.46 15.94
N ARG A 472 14.36 18.21 14.66
CA ARG A 472 15.12 19.13 13.79
C ARG A 472 16.50 19.48 14.36
N ASN A 473 17.25 18.44 14.74
CA ASN A 473 18.65 18.49 15.12
C ASN A 473 19.48 17.60 14.18
N GLN A 474 20.74 17.35 14.50
CA GLN A 474 21.65 16.48 13.74
C GLN A 474 22.05 15.24 14.56
N LEU A 475 21.14 14.77 15.42
CA LEU A 475 21.42 13.68 16.35
C LEU A 475 21.61 12.37 15.57
N SER A 476 22.74 11.69 15.82
CA SER A 476 23.04 10.37 15.26
C SER A 476 22.58 9.21 16.14
N ARG A 477 22.45 9.47 17.45
CA ARG A 477 21.99 8.52 18.47
C ARG A 477 21.24 9.25 19.59
N LEU A 478 20.39 8.52 20.30
CA LEU A 478 19.81 8.96 21.58
C LEU A 478 20.62 8.35 22.75
N PRO A 479 20.63 8.98 23.94
CA PRO A 479 21.23 8.40 25.13
C PRO A 479 20.52 7.09 25.51
N GLU A 480 21.26 6.15 26.10
CA GLU A 480 20.71 4.84 26.49
C GLU A 480 19.66 4.96 27.62
N THR A 481 19.79 6.00 28.46
CA THR A 481 18.90 6.28 29.58
C THR A 481 18.07 7.52 29.28
N LEU A 482 16.86 7.31 28.77
CA LEU A 482 15.84 8.35 28.68
C LEU A 482 15.13 8.54 30.04
N PRO A 483 14.54 9.73 30.30
CA PRO A 483 13.80 9.99 31.53
C PRO A 483 12.70 8.95 31.78
N LYS A 484 12.66 8.38 32.99
CA LYS A 484 11.76 7.25 33.32
C LYS A 484 10.28 7.60 33.26
N ASN A 485 9.95 8.88 33.47
CA ASN A 485 8.57 9.38 33.45
C ASN A 485 8.12 9.89 32.08
N LEU A 486 8.98 9.75 31.06
CA LEU A 486 8.72 10.27 29.73
C LEU A 486 7.49 9.61 29.12
N ARG A 487 6.49 10.42 28.79
CA ARG A 487 5.26 10.02 28.13
C ARG A 487 5.28 10.34 26.65
N GLN A 488 6.05 11.34 26.23
CA GLN A 488 6.07 11.77 24.84
C GLN A 488 7.45 12.17 24.39
N LEU A 489 7.83 11.67 23.22
CA LEU A 489 9.14 11.87 22.64
C LEU A 489 9.02 12.24 21.17
N TYR A 490 9.45 13.46 20.84
CA TYR A 490 9.49 13.96 19.47
C TYR A 490 10.94 14.12 19.04
N VAL A 491 11.41 13.22 18.19
CA VAL A 491 12.79 13.13 17.67
C VAL A 491 12.83 13.22 16.14
N SER A 492 11.81 13.80 15.52
CA SER A 492 11.67 13.89 14.07
C SER A 492 12.76 14.75 13.42
N TYR A 493 13.08 14.51 12.14
CA TYR A 493 14.09 15.27 11.38
C TYR A 493 15.46 15.27 12.07
N ASN A 494 16.02 14.09 12.29
CA ASN A 494 17.36 13.86 12.82
C ASN A 494 18.11 12.85 11.92
N GLN A 495 19.28 12.38 12.36
CA GLN A 495 20.10 11.40 11.63
C GLN A 495 20.20 10.08 12.41
N LEU A 496 19.15 9.73 13.18
CA LEU A 496 19.15 8.55 14.04
C LEU A 496 19.19 7.28 13.19
N THR A 497 20.15 6.40 13.48
CA THR A 497 20.26 5.09 12.82
C THR A 497 19.59 3.96 13.61
N THR A 498 19.48 4.14 14.93
CA THR A 498 18.85 3.21 15.87
C THR A 498 18.17 3.98 16.99
N LEU A 499 17.13 3.38 17.57
CA LEU A 499 16.52 3.83 18.82
C LEU A 499 17.07 2.99 20.00
N PRO A 500 17.04 3.50 21.24
CA PRO A 500 17.41 2.73 22.42
C PRO A 500 16.55 1.47 22.55
N GLU A 501 17.17 0.33 22.89
CA GLU A 501 16.46 -0.95 23.09
C GLU A 501 15.45 -0.90 24.26
N ARG A 502 15.64 0.04 25.19
CA ARG A 502 14.75 0.26 26.34
C ARG A 502 14.17 1.66 26.28
N LEU A 503 13.01 1.77 25.65
CA LEU A 503 12.21 2.99 25.74
C LEU A 503 11.49 3.07 27.10
N PRO A 504 11.18 4.28 27.61
CA PRO A 504 10.46 4.44 28.86
C PRO A 504 9.09 3.74 28.84
N GLU A 505 8.79 2.95 29.87
CA GLU A 505 7.52 2.20 30.00
C GLU A 505 6.28 3.10 30.17
N SER A 506 6.47 4.40 30.40
CA SER A 506 5.41 5.41 30.43
C SER A 506 5.09 6.02 29.06
N LEU A 507 5.90 5.71 28.03
CA LEU A 507 5.84 6.39 26.73
C LEU A 507 4.54 6.05 25.99
N ARG A 508 3.82 7.09 25.57
CA ARG A 508 2.52 7.04 24.88
C ARG A 508 2.61 7.51 23.44
N VAL A 509 3.48 8.49 23.16
CA VAL A 509 3.67 9.04 21.82
C VAL A 509 5.15 9.05 21.48
N LEU A 510 5.49 8.48 20.32
CA LEU A 510 6.83 8.52 19.77
C LEU A 510 6.76 8.98 18.31
N ASN A 511 7.31 10.16 18.03
CA ASN A 511 7.52 10.63 16.67
C ASN A 511 9.01 10.58 16.34
N ALA A 512 9.41 9.59 15.55
CA ALA A 512 10.75 9.39 15.02
C ALA A 512 10.80 9.45 13.49
N SER A 513 9.86 10.19 12.88
CA SER A 513 9.80 10.37 11.43
C SER A 513 11.03 11.12 10.88
N ASN A 514 11.34 10.94 9.60
CA ASN A 514 12.43 11.62 8.91
C ASN A 514 13.79 11.41 9.61
N ASN A 515 14.18 10.15 9.76
CA ASN A 515 15.45 9.71 10.33
C ASN A 515 16.09 8.66 9.40
N GLN A 516 17.14 7.97 9.85
CA GLN A 516 17.83 6.90 9.12
C GLN A 516 17.68 5.55 9.82
N LEU A 517 16.57 5.34 10.53
CA LEU A 517 16.36 4.15 11.37
C LEU A 517 16.33 2.90 10.49
N ALA A 518 17.25 1.96 10.74
CA ALA A 518 17.28 0.67 10.04
C ALA A 518 16.33 -0.36 10.65
N ARG A 519 16.03 -0.24 11.95
CA ARG A 519 15.12 -1.10 12.70
C ARG A 519 14.45 -0.35 13.84
N LEU A 520 13.29 -0.84 14.26
CA LEU A 520 12.65 -0.45 15.51
C LEU A 520 13.11 -1.37 16.66
N PRO A 521 13.02 -0.93 17.92
CA PRO A 521 13.28 -1.79 19.08
C PRO A 521 12.34 -3.00 19.10
N GLU A 522 12.84 -4.18 19.48
CA GLU A 522 12.04 -5.42 19.56
C GLU A 522 10.97 -5.36 20.67
N ARG A 523 11.16 -4.47 21.66
CA ARG A 523 10.22 -4.24 22.76
C ARG A 523 9.79 -2.79 22.79
N LEU A 524 8.60 -2.53 22.24
CA LEU A 524 7.93 -1.25 22.37
C LEU A 524 7.13 -1.21 23.69
N PRO A 525 7.03 -0.03 24.34
CA PRO A 525 6.27 0.11 25.59
C PRO A 525 4.77 -0.21 25.38
N GLU A 526 4.17 -0.97 26.29
CA GLU A 526 2.74 -1.34 26.25
C GLU A 526 1.79 -0.13 26.42
N SER A 527 2.30 0.98 26.97
CA SER A 527 1.56 2.24 27.06
C SER A 527 1.50 3.03 25.75
N LEU A 528 2.26 2.62 24.73
CA LEU A 528 2.39 3.35 23.47
C LEU A 528 1.05 3.34 22.72
N ARG A 529 0.62 4.53 22.31
CA ARG A 529 -0.64 4.78 21.59
C ARG A 529 -0.39 5.24 20.17
N ILE A 530 0.65 6.05 19.97
CA ILE A 530 0.98 6.63 18.67
C ILE A 530 2.46 6.41 18.41
N LEU A 531 2.77 5.81 17.25
CA LEU A 531 4.12 5.63 16.75
C LEU A 531 4.19 6.14 15.32
N ASP A 532 4.99 7.18 15.10
CA ASP A 532 5.37 7.64 13.76
C ASP A 532 6.85 7.36 13.51
N ALA A 533 7.13 6.46 12.58
CA ALA A 533 8.44 6.12 12.08
C ALA A 533 8.53 6.30 10.55
N SER A 534 7.71 7.18 9.97
CA SER A 534 7.66 7.44 8.54
C SER A 534 8.97 8.04 8.02
N ASN A 535 9.29 7.85 6.74
CA ASN A 535 10.52 8.36 6.12
C ASN A 535 11.79 7.89 6.85
N ASN A 536 12.00 6.58 6.89
CA ASN A 536 13.15 5.92 7.51
C ASN A 536 13.66 4.79 6.59
N HIS A 537 14.54 3.92 7.12
CA HIS A 537 15.08 2.75 6.42
C HIS A 537 14.66 1.44 7.11
N VAL A 538 13.50 1.43 7.76
CA VAL A 538 13.03 0.27 8.52
C VAL A 538 12.68 -0.85 7.57
N VAL A 539 13.31 -2.02 7.78
CA VAL A 539 13.13 -3.22 6.94
C VAL A 539 12.06 -4.15 7.50
N ARG A 540 11.94 -4.23 8.83
CA ARG A 540 10.98 -5.10 9.52
C ARG A 540 10.39 -4.45 10.75
N LEU A 541 9.17 -4.86 11.07
CA LEU A 541 8.48 -4.51 12.29
C LEU A 541 8.75 -5.52 13.40
N PRO A 542 8.71 -5.11 14.67
CA PRO A 542 8.81 -6.04 15.79
C PRO A 542 7.65 -7.02 15.77
N GLU A 543 7.90 -8.26 16.20
CA GLU A 543 6.89 -9.34 16.23
C GLU A 543 5.67 -9.01 17.09
N ASN A 544 5.85 -8.21 18.14
CA ASN A 544 4.78 -7.83 19.05
C ASN A 544 4.65 -6.30 19.07
N LEU A 545 3.62 -5.81 18.40
CA LEU A 545 3.20 -4.41 18.52
C LEU A 545 2.26 -4.25 19.73
N PRO A 546 2.32 -3.11 20.44
CA PRO A 546 1.50 -2.90 21.64
C PRO A 546 0.01 -2.90 21.28
N LEU A 547 -0.80 -3.61 22.08
CA LEU A 547 -2.25 -3.76 21.83
C LEU A 547 -3.04 -2.47 22.05
N ARG A 548 -2.45 -1.48 22.75
CA ARG A 548 -3.04 -0.15 22.99
C ARG A 548 -2.70 0.87 21.93
N LEU A 549 -1.95 0.46 20.90
CA LEU A 549 -1.60 1.32 19.79
C LEU A 549 -2.88 1.66 19.00
N LEU A 550 -3.04 2.94 18.71
CA LEU A 550 -4.15 3.51 17.94
C LEU A 550 -3.71 3.97 16.56
N LEU A 551 -2.45 4.39 16.42
CA LEU A 551 -1.90 4.88 15.17
C LEU A 551 -0.45 4.43 15.00
N LEU A 552 -0.17 3.82 13.86
CA LEU A 552 1.16 3.39 13.43
C LEU A 552 1.45 3.95 12.04
N LYS A 553 2.26 5.01 11.96
CA LYS A 553 2.71 5.60 10.70
C LYS A 553 4.10 5.04 10.33
N ILE A 554 4.19 4.24 9.27
CA ILE A 554 5.45 3.68 8.74
C ILE A 554 5.51 3.90 7.23
N LYS A 555 5.04 5.06 6.76
CA LYS A 555 5.09 5.45 5.36
C LYS A 555 6.55 5.60 4.88
N GLN A 556 6.80 5.35 3.60
CA GLN A 556 8.09 5.60 2.94
C GLN A 556 9.28 4.97 3.70
N ASN A 557 9.20 3.66 3.90
CA ASN A 557 10.24 2.83 4.53
C ASN A 557 10.67 1.72 3.56
N ARG A 558 11.43 0.74 4.07
CA ARG A 558 11.91 -0.41 3.28
C ARG A 558 11.29 -1.72 3.75
N LEU A 559 10.06 -1.67 4.26
CA LEU A 559 9.38 -2.87 4.75
C LEU A 559 9.16 -3.86 3.61
N THR A 560 9.69 -5.06 3.78
CA THR A 560 9.44 -6.19 2.89
C THR A 560 8.33 -7.10 3.44
N HIS A 561 8.21 -7.26 4.75
CA HIS A 561 7.21 -8.16 5.34
C HIS A 561 6.48 -7.54 6.52
N LEU A 562 5.32 -8.10 6.82
CA LEU A 562 4.52 -7.77 7.99
C LEU A 562 4.43 -8.99 8.92
N PRO A 563 4.54 -8.80 10.24
CA PRO A 563 4.54 -9.92 11.17
C PRO A 563 3.19 -10.64 11.20
N PRO A 564 3.13 -11.95 11.46
CA PRO A 564 1.86 -12.70 11.50
C PRO A 564 0.88 -12.20 12.57
N SER A 565 1.41 -11.60 13.65
CA SER A 565 0.64 -10.96 14.71
C SER A 565 -0.09 -9.69 14.27
N PHE A 566 0.31 -9.11 13.14
CA PHE A 566 -0.20 -7.83 12.64
C PHE A 566 -1.72 -7.84 12.43
N LEU A 567 -2.29 -8.96 11.96
CA LEU A 567 -3.73 -9.11 11.75
C LEU A 567 -4.53 -9.34 13.03
N ARG A 568 -3.84 -9.66 14.14
CA ARG A 568 -4.46 -9.87 15.46
C ARG A 568 -4.60 -8.58 16.26
N LEU A 569 -4.08 -7.47 15.73
CA LEU A 569 -4.17 -6.16 16.34
C LEU A 569 -5.63 -5.65 16.31
N PRO A 570 -6.01 -4.76 17.23
CA PRO A 570 -7.39 -4.30 17.33
C PRO A 570 -7.80 -3.48 16.09
N GLY A 571 -9.07 -3.59 15.66
CA GLY A 571 -9.60 -2.82 14.53
C GLY A 571 -9.68 -1.31 14.73
N THR A 572 -9.41 -0.82 15.95
CA THR A 572 -9.22 0.62 16.24
C THR A 572 -7.84 1.13 15.84
N LEU A 573 -6.87 0.23 15.59
CA LEU A 573 -5.53 0.60 15.17
C LEU A 573 -5.53 0.97 13.68
N ARG A 574 -5.12 2.19 13.37
CA ARG A 574 -4.82 2.65 12.02
C ARG A 574 -3.33 2.42 11.73
N VAL A 575 -3.03 1.79 10.60
CA VAL A 575 -1.66 1.53 10.15
C VAL A 575 -1.46 2.04 8.76
N GLU A 576 -0.42 2.86 8.59
CA GLU A 576 -0.06 3.48 7.33
C GLU A 576 1.26 2.88 6.83
N VAL A 577 1.21 2.05 5.77
CA VAL A 577 2.38 1.35 5.18
C VAL A 577 2.67 1.78 3.74
N GLN A 578 2.10 2.87 3.25
CA GLN A 578 2.31 3.33 1.87
C GLN A 578 3.79 3.63 1.58
N GLY A 579 4.23 3.38 0.35
CA GLY A 579 5.62 3.65 -0.07
C GLY A 579 6.65 2.68 0.50
N ASN A 580 6.22 1.46 0.85
CA ASN A 580 7.11 0.34 1.21
C ASN A 580 7.17 -0.71 0.09
N PRO A 581 8.31 -1.39 -0.12
CA PRO A 581 8.47 -2.46 -1.10
C PRO A 581 7.88 -3.80 -0.62
N LEU A 582 6.58 -3.82 -0.27
CA LEU A 582 5.88 -5.04 0.10
C LEU A 582 5.67 -5.95 -1.13
N PRO A 583 5.88 -7.28 -1.03
CA PRO A 583 5.62 -8.22 -2.10
C PRO A 583 4.17 -8.16 -2.58
N GLU A 584 3.98 -8.37 -3.88
CA GLU A 584 2.67 -8.38 -4.52
C GLU A 584 1.70 -9.34 -3.82
N ARG A 585 2.14 -10.56 -3.51
CA ARG A 585 1.34 -11.54 -2.77
C ARG A 585 0.83 -11.02 -1.43
N VAL A 586 1.67 -10.27 -0.69
CA VAL A 586 1.27 -9.67 0.60
C VAL A 586 0.21 -8.61 0.36
N ILE A 587 0.39 -7.75 -0.64
CA ILE A 587 -0.58 -6.68 -0.95
C ILE A 587 -1.92 -7.27 -1.43
N GLN A 588 -1.91 -8.25 -2.34
CA GLN A 588 -3.10 -8.94 -2.79
C GLN A 588 -3.82 -9.64 -1.62
N TYR A 589 -3.06 -10.27 -0.71
CA TYR A 589 -3.62 -10.88 0.49
C TYR A 589 -4.24 -9.84 1.43
N LEU A 590 -3.54 -8.73 1.71
CA LEU A 590 -4.05 -7.61 2.49
C LEU A 590 -5.35 -7.05 1.87
N GLN A 591 -5.41 -6.90 0.55
CA GLN A 591 -6.60 -6.45 -0.15
C GLN A 591 -7.78 -7.41 0.03
N ARG A 592 -7.55 -8.72 -0.11
CA ARG A 592 -8.60 -9.74 0.06
C ARG A 592 -9.14 -9.77 1.49
N ILE A 593 -8.26 -9.72 2.50
CA ILE A 593 -8.70 -9.80 3.90
C ILE A 593 -9.36 -8.52 4.39
N THR A 594 -8.86 -7.34 3.97
CA THR A 594 -9.43 -6.05 4.39
C THR A 594 -10.77 -5.77 3.71
N SER A 595 -11.00 -6.36 2.53
CA SER A 595 -12.28 -6.30 1.81
C SER A 595 -13.27 -7.41 2.20
N ALA A 596 -12.91 -8.31 3.11
CA ALA A 596 -13.77 -9.43 3.50
C ALA A 596 -14.83 -9.02 4.52
N ASP A 597 -16.06 -9.51 4.34
CA ASP A 597 -17.17 -9.29 5.26
C ASP A 597 -16.84 -9.85 6.66
N GLY A 598 -16.79 -8.98 7.67
CA GLY A 598 -16.51 -9.36 9.06
C GLY A 598 -15.05 -9.28 9.50
N TYR A 599 -14.17 -8.66 8.71
CA TYR A 599 -12.81 -8.33 9.17
C TYR A 599 -12.84 -7.41 10.42
N GLN A 600 -12.15 -7.83 11.48
CA GLN A 600 -12.05 -7.12 12.77
C GLN A 600 -10.61 -6.68 13.11
N GLY A 601 -9.67 -6.90 12.18
CA GLY A 601 -8.26 -6.53 12.36
C GLY A 601 -8.01 -5.03 12.10
N PRO A 602 -6.75 -4.57 12.18
CA PRO A 602 -6.41 -3.16 12.05
C PRO A 602 -6.79 -2.59 10.67
N GLN A 603 -7.00 -1.27 10.63
CA GLN A 603 -7.26 -0.54 9.39
C GLN A 603 -5.92 -0.23 8.71
N ILE A 604 -5.64 -0.89 7.60
CA ILE A 604 -4.33 -0.85 6.95
C ILE A 604 -4.44 -0.03 5.67
N GLU A 605 -3.73 1.08 5.60
CA GLU A 605 -3.58 1.86 4.38
C GLU A 605 -2.30 1.44 3.66
N PHE A 606 -2.46 0.92 2.45
CA PHE A 606 -1.38 0.56 1.53
C PHE A 606 -1.68 1.17 0.15
N SER A 607 -0.67 1.29 -0.70
CA SER A 607 -0.82 1.88 -2.04
C SER A 607 -0.48 0.86 -3.11
N MET A 608 -1.30 0.77 -4.16
CA MET A 608 -0.99 -0.01 -5.36
C MET A 608 0.03 0.69 -6.27
N ALA A 609 0.59 1.86 -5.90
CA ALA A 609 1.52 2.59 -6.76
C ALA A 609 2.83 1.83 -7.06
N ALA A 610 3.16 0.79 -6.29
CA ALA A 610 4.28 -0.11 -6.62
C ALA A 610 4.00 -1.03 -7.83
N PHE A 611 2.74 -1.16 -8.26
CA PHE A 611 2.31 -2.08 -9.32
C PHE A 611 2.57 -1.56 -10.74
N SER A 612 2.90 -0.28 -10.93
CA SER A 612 3.18 0.24 -12.29
C SER A 612 4.60 -0.05 -12.76
N THR A 613 5.43 -0.73 -11.96
CA THR A 613 6.65 -1.36 -12.44
C THR A 613 6.50 -2.88 -12.35
N HIS A 614 5.71 -3.48 -13.24
CA HIS A 614 6.22 -4.71 -13.87
C HIS A 614 7.54 -4.27 -14.51
N GLY A 615 8.61 -4.38 -13.72
CA GLY A 615 9.90 -3.83 -14.07
C GLY A 615 10.23 -4.35 -15.45
N GLU A 616 10.34 -3.44 -16.42
CA GLU A 616 10.99 -3.74 -17.67
C GLU A 616 12.25 -4.53 -17.30
N THR A 617 12.28 -5.80 -17.69
CA THR A 617 13.40 -6.69 -17.38
C THR A 617 14.62 -6.00 -17.93
N ARG A 618 15.46 -5.49 -17.04
CA ARG A 618 16.62 -4.72 -17.46
C ARG A 618 17.56 -5.65 -18.26
N PRO A 619 18.42 -5.08 -19.11
CA PRO A 619 19.43 -5.85 -19.81
C PRO A 619 20.19 -6.80 -18.88
N LEU A 620 20.43 -8.04 -19.32
CA LEU A 620 21.08 -9.09 -18.53
C LEU A 620 22.42 -8.63 -17.93
N SER A 621 23.17 -7.82 -18.67
CA SER A 621 24.44 -7.25 -18.21
C SER A 621 24.28 -6.39 -16.95
N LEU A 622 23.21 -5.60 -16.85
CA LEU A 622 22.90 -4.79 -15.66
C LEU A 622 22.39 -5.64 -14.51
N ALA A 623 21.59 -6.68 -14.79
CA ALA A 623 21.14 -7.62 -13.78
C ALA A 623 22.33 -8.34 -13.13
N VAL A 624 23.26 -8.84 -13.93
CA VAL A 624 24.46 -9.54 -13.47
C VAL A 624 25.45 -8.61 -12.76
N ALA A 625 25.55 -7.35 -13.17
CA ALA A 625 26.44 -6.37 -12.54
C ALA A 625 26.16 -6.21 -11.03
N ASP A 626 24.90 -6.32 -10.62
CA ASP A 626 24.53 -6.22 -9.21
C ASP A 626 25.06 -7.37 -8.35
N TRP A 627 25.36 -8.52 -8.96
CA TRP A 627 25.81 -9.74 -8.28
C TRP A 627 27.33 -9.89 -8.25
N LEU A 628 28.04 -9.33 -9.24
CA LEU A 628 29.49 -9.42 -9.31
C LEU A 628 30.16 -8.56 -8.23
N ILE A 629 31.16 -9.13 -7.53
CA ILE A 629 31.89 -8.47 -6.44
C ILE A 629 32.91 -7.44 -6.99
N LEU A 630 33.42 -7.70 -8.20
CA LEU A 630 34.31 -6.81 -8.95
C LEU A 630 33.84 -6.76 -10.41
N THR A 631 33.15 -5.68 -10.79
CA THR A 631 32.71 -5.47 -12.17
C THR A 631 33.87 -4.91 -13.01
N GLN A 632 34.55 -5.80 -13.74
CA GLN A 632 35.43 -5.34 -14.82
C GLN A 632 34.56 -5.02 -16.06
N PRO A 633 34.87 -3.94 -16.81
CA PRO A 633 34.11 -3.59 -18.02
C PRO A 633 34.02 -4.74 -19.04
N SER A 634 35.06 -5.56 -19.15
CA SER A 634 35.11 -6.72 -20.06
C SER A 634 34.11 -7.83 -19.71
N GLU A 635 33.79 -8.02 -18.42
CA GLU A 635 32.78 -9.01 -18.01
C GLU A 635 31.37 -8.52 -18.35
N LEU A 636 31.09 -7.22 -18.17
CA LEU A 636 29.83 -6.60 -18.58
C LEU A 636 29.60 -6.69 -20.10
N GLU A 637 30.64 -6.47 -20.90
CA GLU A 637 30.58 -6.65 -22.36
C GLU A 637 30.28 -8.11 -22.74
N ARG A 638 30.90 -9.07 -22.05
CA ARG A 638 30.64 -10.50 -22.26
C ARG A 638 29.19 -10.87 -21.94
N TRP A 639 28.65 -10.41 -20.80
CA TRP A 639 27.24 -10.62 -20.46
C TRP A 639 26.26 -9.87 -21.36
N ALA A 640 26.68 -8.78 -22.00
CA ALA A 640 25.90 -8.11 -23.04
C ALA A 640 25.77 -8.98 -24.31
N THR A 641 26.81 -9.75 -24.67
CA THR A 641 26.71 -10.71 -25.80
C THR A 641 25.78 -11.87 -25.48
N PHE A 642 25.76 -12.35 -24.24
CA PHE A 642 24.84 -13.41 -23.81
C PHE A 642 23.38 -12.96 -23.76
N ALA A 643 23.10 -11.66 -23.79
CA ALA A 643 21.73 -11.14 -23.81
C ALA A 643 20.98 -11.43 -25.11
N GLU A 644 21.70 -11.79 -26.19
CA GLU A 644 21.10 -12.20 -27.48
C GLU A 644 20.73 -13.69 -27.52
N GLU A 645 21.14 -14.47 -26.52
CA GLU A 645 20.84 -15.90 -26.43
C GLU A 645 19.36 -16.14 -26.04
N VAL A 646 18.83 -17.30 -26.46
CA VAL A 646 17.46 -17.71 -26.14
C VAL A 646 17.31 -17.84 -24.62
N ASN A 647 16.19 -17.36 -24.07
CA ASN A 647 15.88 -17.37 -22.63
C ASN A 647 16.75 -16.46 -21.74
N ALA A 648 17.68 -15.68 -22.30
CA ALA A 648 18.51 -14.74 -21.53
C ALA A 648 17.69 -13.65 -20.80
N MET A 649 16.58 -13.21 -21.39
CA MET A 649 15.66 -12.23 -20.79
C MET A 649 14.97 -12.81 -19.54
N ALA A 650 14.54 -14.07 -19.59
CA ALA A 650 13.95 -14.76 -18.45
C ALA A 650 14.96 -14.90 -17.30
N PHE A 651 16.22 -15.23 -17.61
CA PHE A 651 17.29 -15.27 -16.63
C PHE A 651 17.59 -13.90 -16.01
N SER A 652 17.52 -12.81 -16.78
CA SER A 652 17.63 -11.44 -16.25
C SER A 652 16.52 -11.14 -15.25
N GLY A 653 15.27 -11.44 -15.61
CA GLY A 653 14.12 -11.29 -14.72
C GLY A 653 14.24 -12.14 -13.45
N PHE A 654 14.76 -13.36 -13.57
CA PHE A 654 15.05 -14.22 -12.43
C PHE A 654 16.09 -13.61 -11.48
N LEU A 655 17.22 -13.11 -12.00
CA LEU A 655 18.27 -12.48 -11.19
C LEU A 655 17.77 -11.23 -10.46
N ASP A 656 16.90 -10.45 -11.11
CA ASP A 656 16.29 -9.28 -10.49
C ASP A 656 15.33 -9.68 -9.36
N ARG A 657 14.49 -10.70 -9.58
CA ARG A 657 13.61 -11.21 -8.52
C ARG A 657 14.41 -11.77 -7.35
N LEU A 658 15.44 -12.56 -7.64
CA LEU A 658 16.35 -13.07 -6.63
C LEU A 658 16.99 -11.91 -5.85
N GLY A 659 17.47 -10.87 -6.56
CA GLY A 659 18.17 -9.70 -6.02
C GLY A 659 17.28 -8.67 -5.31
N ARG A 660 15.96 -8.75 -5.47
CA ARG A 660 14.99 -7.92 -4.74
C ARG A 660 14.78 -8.40 -3.31
N THR A 661 15.09 -9.65 -3.00
CA THR A 661 15.02 -10.12 -1.62
C THR A 661 16.10 -9.43 -0.79
N GLU A 662 15.71 -8.80 0.32
CA GLU A 662 16.61 -8.10 1.27
C GLU A 662 17.79 -8.98 1.73
N ASN A 663 17.60 -10.31 1.68
CA ASN A 663 18.65 -11.29 1.90
C ASN A 663 19.85 -11.14 0.95
N THR A 664 19.69 -10.68 -0.28
CA THR A 664 20.82 -10.57 -1.24
C THR A 664 21.70 -9.35 -1.01
N LYS A 665 21.11 -8.23 -0.59
CA LYS A 665 21.84 -6.98 -0.29
C LYS A 665 22.63 -7.09 1.02
N ASN A 666 22.12 -7.86 1.98
CA ASN A 666 22.72 -8.03 3.31
C ASN A 666 23.49 -9.35 3.51
N ASN A 667 23.63 -10.20 2.47
CA ASN A 667 24.35 -11.49 2.53
C ASN A 667 25.54 -11.55 1.55
N PRO A 668 26.72 -11.02 1.94
CA PRO A 668 27.93 -11.10 1.12
C PRO A 668 28.33 -12.54 0.72
N PRO A 669 28.18 -13.57 1.59
CA PRO A 669 28.43 -14.96 1.22
C PRO A 669 27.49 -15.53 0.13
N PHE A 670 26.19 -15.22 0.18
CA PHE A 670 25.23 -15.68 -0.84
C PHE A 670 25.47 -14.97 -2.16
N LYS A 671 25.74 -13.66 -2.10
CA LYS A 671 26.20 -12.91 -3.27
C LYS A 671 27.44 -13.53 -3.89
N LYS A 672 28.39 -14.02 -3.08
CA LYS A 672 29.56 -14.76 -3.56
C LYS A 672 29.22 -16.11 -4.19
N GLN A 673 28.23 -16.85 -3.67
CA GLN A 673 27.79 -18.11 -4.28
C GLN A 673 27.15 -17.88 -5.64
N VAL A 674 26.26 -16.90 -5.74
CA VAL A 674 25.64 -16.50 -7.02
C VAL A 674 26.70 -15.96 -7.98
N SER A 675 27.67 -15.17 -7.51
CA SER A 675 28.77 -14.70 -8.36
C SER A 675 29.63 -15.85 -8.89
N THR A 676 29.97 -16.83 -8.06
CA THR A 676 30.71 -18.04 -8.51
C THR A 676 29.89 -18.87 -9.51
N LEU A 677 28.57 -18.97 -9.32
CA LEU A 677 27.69 -19.61 -10.31
C LEU A 677 27.72 -18.84 -11.64
N LEU A 678 27.59 -17.52 -11.61
CA LEU A 678 27.65 -16.67 -12.80
C LEU A 678 28.99 -16.79 -13.52
N GLU A 679 30.12 -16.82 -12.79
CA GLU A 679 31.45 -17.04 -13.36
C GLU A 679 31.54 -18.40 -14.10
N ARG A 680 30.94 -19.46 -13.53
CA ARG A 680 30.88 -20.79 -14.18
C ARG A 680 29.99 -20.78 -15.43
N VAL A 681 28.80 -20.18 -15.33
CA VAL A 681 27.85 -20.02 -16.45
C VAL A 681 28.46 -19.22 -17.59
N ALA A 682 29.27 -18.19 -17.29
CA ALA A 682 29.97 -17.42 -18.31
C ALA A 682 31.00 -18.27 -19.08
N GLN A 683 31.66 -19.23 -18.41
CA GLN A 683 32.73 -20.06 -18.99
C GLN A 683 32.23 -21.28 -19.77
N ASP A 684 31.01 -21.76 -19.50
CA ASP A 684 30.51 -23.02 -20.01
C ASP A 684 29.17 -22.81 -20.76
N GLU A 685 29.23 -22.90 -22.09
CA GLU A 685 28.08 -22.65 -22.98
C GLU A 685 26.94 -23.64 -22.78
N GLU A 686 27.25 -24.94 -22.64
CA GLU A 686 26.24 -25.97 -22.43
C GLU A 686 25.55 -25.82 -21.06
N LEU A 687 26.31 -25.44 -20.03
CA LEU A 687 25.73 -25.15 -18.72
C LEU A 687 24.84 -23.90 -18.77
N ARG A 688 25.26 -22.86 -19.51
CA ARG A 688 24.50 -21.61 -19.65
C ARG A 688 23.15 -21.84 -20.31
N GLU A 689 23.10 -22.61 -21.39
CA GLU A 689 21.86 -22.96 -22.08
C GLU A 689 20.89 -23.72 -21.15
N LYS A 690 21.39 -24.71 -20.42
CA LYS A 690 20.59 -25.48 -19.45
C LYS A 690 20.03 -24.58 -18.34
N ILE A 691 20.83 -23.64 -17.81
CA ILE A 691 20.42 -22.70 -16.74
C ILE A 691 19.40 -21.68 -17.24
N PHE A 692 19.58 -21.12 -18.45
CA PHE A 692 18.62 -20.17 -19.03
C PHE A 692 17.27 -20.84 -19.30
N THR A 693 17.27 -22.11 -19.71
CA THR A 693 16.04 -22.89 -19.88
C THR A 693 15.29 -23.06 -18.56
N VAL A 694 15.99 -23.44 -17.47
CA VAL A 694 15.38 -23.52 -16.13
C VAL A 694 14.81 -22.17 -15.68
N ALA A 695 15.49 -21.07 -16.01
CA ALA A 695 15.00 -19.73 -15.70
C ALA A 695 13.69 -19.41 -16.45
N MET A 696 13.58 -19.83 -17.72
CA MET A 696 12.37 -19.67 -18.51
C MET A 696 11.20 -20.44 -17.91
N ASP A 697 11.39 -21.74 -17.63
CA ASP A 697 10.35 -22.59 -17.02
C ASP A 697 9.85 -21.99 -15.70
N ALA A 698 10.75 -21.42 -14.90
CA ALA A 698 10.44 -20.75 -13.66
C ALA A 698 9.68 -19.43 -13.82
N THR A 699 9.88 -18.73 -14.95
CA THR A 699 9.13 -17.51 -15.26
C THR A 699 7.79 -17.76 -15.93
N GLU A 700 7.62 -18.88 -16.65
CA GLU A 700 6.35 -19.29 -17.27
C GLU A 700 5.41 -19.98 -16.28
N SER A 701 5.92 -20.74 -15.31
CA SER A 701 5.09 -21.35 -14.28
C SER A 701 4.73 -20.32 -13.18
N CYS A 702 3.52 -19.74 -13.26
CA CYS A 702 2.85 -18.89 -12.25
C CYS A 702 3.73 -18.28 -11.11
N GLU A 703 3.91 -16.96 -11.20
CA GLU A 703 4.28 -15.90 -10.22
C GLU A 703 5.20 -16.14 -8.98
N ASP A 704 5.33 -17.32 -8.38
CA ASP A 704 5.80 -17.41 -6.98
C ASP A 704 7.03 -18.33 -6.67
N ARG A 705 7.73 -18.91 -7.65
CA ARG A 705 8.74 -19.98 -7.38
C ARG A 705 10.22 -19.69 -7.67
N VAL A 706 10.73 -18.54 -7.25
CA VAL A 706 12.17 -18.17 -7.44
C VAL A 706 13.13 -19.10 -6.67
N THR A 707 12.76 -19.57 -5.48
CA THR A 707 13.54 -20.51 -4.67
C THR A 707 13.67 -21.88 -5.32
N LEU A 708 12.56 -22.45 -5.80
CA LEU A 708 12.56 -23.74 -6.51
C LEU A 708 13.42 -23.67 -7.77
N ALA A 709 13.33 -22.56 -8.50
CA ALA A 709 14.14 -22.33 -9.69
C ALA A 709 15.64 -22.30 -9.37
N TYR A 710 16.03 -21.60 -8.30
CA TYR A 710 17.43 -21.58 -7.84
C TYR A 710 17.92 -22.98 -7.42
N HIS A 711 17.09 -23.75 -6.70
CA HIS A 711 17.43 -25.13 -6.34
C HIS A 711 17.57 -26.03 -7.57
N THR A 712 16.65 -25.89 -8.54
CA THR A 712 16.70 -26.61 -9.82
C THR A 712 17.97 -26.27 -10.59
N MET A 713 18.38 -25.00 -10.61
CA MET A 713 19.65 -24.57 -11.21
C MET A 713 20.86 -25.24 -10.54
N GLN A 714 20.89 -25.32 -9.21
CA GLN A 714 21.96 -26.03 -8.49
C GLN A 714 22.01 -27.52 -8.85
N SER A 715 20.84 -28.17 -8.96
CA SER A 715 20.73 -29.55 -9.43
C SER A 715 21.30 -29.72 -10.85
N VAL A 716 20.96 -28.81 -11.77
CA VAL A 716 21.48 -28.82 -13.15
C VAL A 716 23.01 -28.69 -13.19
N VAL A 717 23.60 -27.82 -12.36
CA VAL A 717 25.06 -27.71 -12.24
C VAL A 717 25.69 -29.03 -11.81
N LEU A 718 25.08 -29.73 -10.85
CA LEU A 718 25.57 -31.03 -10.37
C LEU A 718 25.43 -32.14 -11.42
N VAL A 719 24.32 -32.17 -12.17
CA VAL A 719 24.14 -33.10 -13.29
C VAL A 719 25.23 -32.87 -14.34
N HIS A 720 25.51 -31.61 -14.67
CA HIS A 720 26.54 -31.26 -15.64
C HIS A 720 27.96 -31.64 -15.17
N ASP A 721 28.27 -31.44 -13.89
CA ASP A 721 29.55 -31.87 -13.31
C ASP A 721 29.70 -33.40 -13.30
N ALA A 722 28.60 -34.13 -13.06
CA ALA A 722 28.55 -35.58 -13.18
C ALA A 722 28.73 -36.05 -14.64
N GLU A 723 28.09 -35.38 -15.61
CA GLU A 723 28.25 -35.65 -17.03
C GLU A 723 29.72 -35.49 -17.47
N LYS A 724 30.42 -34.45 -16.97
CA LYS A 724 31.84 -34.21 -17.23
C LYS A 724 32.81 -35.08 -16.41
N GLY A 725 32.33 -35.80 -15.40
CA GLY A 725 33.10 -36.84 -14.70
C GLY A 725 33.86 -36.38 -13.48
N ALA A 726 33.42 -35.27 -12.88
CA ALA A 726 34.03 -34.75 -11.66
C ALA A 726 34.02 -35.78 -10.51
N PHE A 727 33.06 -36.72 -10.50
CA PHE A 727 32.80 -37.62 -9.39
C PHE A 727 33.26 -39.08 -9.59
N ASP A 728 33.84 -39.43 -10.74
CA ASP A 728 34.17 -40.83 -11.10
C ASP A 728 35.11 -41.51 -10.09
N ASN A 729 36.03 -40.72 -9.51
CA ASN A 729 37.01 -41.18 -8.53
C ASN A 729 36.65 -40.79 -7.08
N SER A 730 35.55 -40.06 -6.89
CA SER A 730 35.18 -39.41 -5.62
C SER A 730 33.71 -39.68 -5.26
N LEU A 731 33.30 -40.94 -5.28
CA LEU A 731 31.93 -41.34 -4.92
C LEU A 731 31.50 -40.88 -3.51
N ALA A 732 32.44 -40.81 -2.57
CA ALA A 732 32.17 -40.27 -1.23
C ALA A 732 31.78 -38.78 -1.26
N GLU A 733 32.36 -37.99 -2.16
CA GLU A 733 32.03 -36.58 -2.36
C GLU A 733 30.65 -36.44 -3.02
N LEU A 734 30.33 -37.28 -4.00
CA LEU A 734 29.00 -37.32 -4.62
C LEU A 734 27.91 -37.67 -3.61
N VAL A 735 28.13 -38.67 -2.76
CA VAL A 735 27.18 -39.05 -1.70
C VAL A 735 27.05 -37.93 -0.67
N ARG A 736 28.14 -37.25 -0.30
CA ARG A 736 28.09 -36.08 0.60
C ARG A 736 27.20 -34.98 -0.01
N THR A 737 27.42 -34.63 -1.27
CA THR A 737 26.61 -33.64 -2.01
C THR A 737 25.16 -34.09 -2.17
N GLY A 738 24.91 -35.37 -2.47
CA GLY A 738 23.55 -35.92 -2.56
C GLY A 738 22.80 -35.84 -1.24
N ARG A 739 23.46 -36.14 -0.10
CA ARG A 739 22.87 -36.00 1.24
C ARG A 739 22.49 -34.56 1.55
N GLU A 740 23.32 -33.63 1.14
CA GLU A 740 23.05 -32.21 1.30
C GLU A 740 21.85 -31.75 0.45
N MET A 741 21.80 -32.13 -0.83
CA MET A 741 20.68 -31.83 -1.71
C MET A 741 19.36 -32.43 -1.21
N PHE A 742 19.39 -33.68 -0.71
CA PHE A 742 18.24 -34.31 -0.07
C PHE A 742 17.72 -33.49 1.12
N ARG A 743 18.60 -32.99 1.99
CA ARG A 743 18.20 -32.15 3.13
C ARG A 743 17.58 -30.84 2.66
N LEU A 744 18.17 -30.20 1.63
CA LEU A 744 17.63 -28.96 1.07
C LEU A 744 16.24 -29.17 0.48
N GLU A 745 16.00 -30.27 -0.24
CA GLU A 745 14.69 -30.64 -0.79
C GLU A 745 13.66 -30.89 0.33
N GLN A 746 14.05 -31.57 1.42
CA GLN A 746 13.15 -31.74 2.56
C GLN A 746 12.84 -30.42 3.27
N LEU A 747 13.82 -29.53 3.42
CA LEU A 747 13.62 -28.19 3.97
C LEU A 747 12.71 -27.35 3.09
N GLU A 748 12.79 -27.51 1.77
CA GLU A 748 11.90 -26.86 0.82
C GLU A 748 10.45 -27.25 1.04
N LEU A 749 10.17 -28.54 1.15
CA LEU A 749 8.81 -29.04 1.42
C LEU A 749 8.27 -28.52 2.76
N ILE A 750 9.13 -28.42 3.78
CA ILE A 750 8.76 -27.87 5.08
C ILE A 750 8.48 -26.36 4.99
N ALA A 751 9.34 -25.62 4.27
CA ALA A 751 9.16 -24.19 4.04
C ALA A 751 7.87 -23.90 3.28
N GLN A 752 7.56 -24.65 2.22
CA GLN A 752 6.31 -24.52 1.46
C GLN A 752 5.07 -24.78 2.32
N ASP A 753 5.09 -25.78 3.20
CA ASP A 753 4.00 -26.03 4.15
C ASP A 753 3.84 -24.88 5.15
N LYS A 754 4.95 -24.27 5.59
CA LYS A 754 4.94 -23.12 6.50
C LYS A 754 4.46 -21.83 5.83
N VAL A 755 4.86 -21.58 4.58
CA VAL A 755 4.46 -20.42 3.78
C VAL A 755 2.95 -20.38 3.55
N LYS A 756 2.31 -21.55 3.38
CA LYS A 756 0.83 -21.64 3.32
C LYS A 756 0.16 -21.14 4.61
N LYS A 757 0.84 -21.22 5.75
CA LYS A 757 0.36 -20.76 7.06
C LYS A 757 0.72 -19.30 7.35
N LEU A 758 1.65 -18.71 6.60
CA LEU A 758 2.19 -17.37 6.81
C LEU A 758 2.00 -16.49 5.56
N PRO A 759 0.80 -15.95 5.32
CA PRO A 759 0.48 -15.22 4.09
C PRO A 759 1.11 -13.82 4.00
N LEU A 760 1.64 -13.29 5.11
CA LEU A 760 2.25 -11.95 5.19
C LEU A 760 3.78 -11.93 5.06
N VAL A 761 4.39 -13.10 4.84
CA VAL A 761 5.85 -13.29 4.77
C VAL A 761 6.20 -13.84 3.38
N ASP A 762 7.33 -13.42 2.81
CA ASP A 762 7.84 -13.95 1.56
C ASP A 762 8.34 -15.38 1.72
N GLU A 763 8.02 -16.20 0.72
CA GLU A 763 8.42 -17.58 0.60
C GLU A 763 9.95 -17.74 0.66
N ILE A 764 10.67 -16.80 0.05
CA ILE A 764 12.14 -16.84 -0.02
C ILE A 764 12.74 -16.62 1.37
N GLU A 765 12.15 -15.75 2.19
CA GLU A 765 12.61 -15.52 3.57
C GLU A 765 12.39 -16.73 4.47
N VAL A 766 11.23 -17.41 4.36
CA VAL A 766 10.96 -18.62 5.14
C VAL A 766 11.97 -19.72 4.77
N HIS A 767 12.26 -19.88 3.49
CA HIS A 767 13.20 -20.86 2.97
C HIS A 767 14.63 -20.63 3.48
N LEU A 768 15.15 -19.41 3.29
CA LEU A 768 16.48 -19.02 3.74
C LEU A 768 16.58 -19.04 5.26
N GLY A 769 15.48 -18.74 5.95
CA GLY A 769 15.33 -18.85 7.38
C GLY A 769 15.61 -20.25 7.92
N PHE A 770 14.98 -21.28 7.35
CA PHE A 770 15.23 -22.66 7.73
C PHE A 770 16.65 -23.11 7.37
N GLN A 771 17.12 -22.82 6.15
CA GLN A 771 18.47 -23.20 5.71
C GLN A 771 19.56 -22.62 6.62
N ASN A 772 19.46 -21.34 6.98
CA ASN A 772 20.46 -20.67 7.82
C ASN A 772 20.39 -21.16 9.28
N SER A 773 19.18 -21.36 9.82
CA SER A 773 18.97 -21.83 11.20
C SER A 773 19.44 -23.26 11.41
N LEU A 774 19.25 -24.13 10.42
CA LEU A 774 19.58 -25.55 10.49
C LEU A 774 20.93 -25.92 9.88
N ARG A 775 21.71 -24.93 9.44
CA ARG A 775 23.00 -25.15 8.78
C ARG A 775 23.97 -25.99 9.60
N GLU A 776 24.19 -25.61 10.86
CA GLU A 776 25.14 -26.29 11.73
C GLU A 776 24.62 -27.68 12.16
N THR A 777 23.33 -27.79 12.46
CA THR A 777 22.71 -29.04 12.91
C THR A 777 22.59 -30.07 11.78
N LEU A 778 22.27 -29.63 10.55
CA LEU A 778 22.13 -30.49 9.37
C LEU A 778 23.40 -30.55 8.49
N GLN A 779 24.50 -29.92 8.90
CA GLN A 779 25.78 -29.91 8.17
C GLN A 779 25.62 -29.48 6.69
N LEU A 780 24.99 -28.33 6.47
CA LEU A 780 24.80 -27.76 5.13
C LEU A 780 26.03 -26.92 4.75
N GLU A 781 26.98 -27.52 4.03
CA GLU A 781 28.27 -26.93 3.66
C GLU A 781 28.15 -25.88 2.54
N THR A 782 27.20 -26.08 1.62
CA THR A 782 26.81 -25.14 0.55
C THR A 782 25.95 -23.99 1.06
N THR A 783 25.40 -24.06 2.28
CA THR A 783 24.63 -22.94 2.85
C THR A 783 25.57 -21.92 3.50
N THR A 784 25.21 -20.64 3.52
CA THR A 784 26.07 -19.53 3.96
C THR A 784 26.33 -19.46 5.48
N PRO A 785 27.45 -18.87 5.95
CA PRO A 785 27.78 -18.73 7.38
C PRO A 785 26.73 -18.07 8.27
N LYS A 786 26.74 -18.50 9.55
CA LYS A 786 25.84 -18.08 10.64
C LYS A 786 25.66 -16.56 10.69
N MET A 787 24.43 -16.11 10.48
CA MET A 787 24.07 -14.70 10.62
C MET A 787 23.49 -14.47 12.02
N ARG A 788 24.12 -13.58 12.80
CA ARG A 788 23.86 -13.45 14.25
C ARG A 788 22.51 -12.81 14.62
N PHE A 789 21.71 -12.34 13.67
CA PHE A 789 20.46 -11.64 13.99
C PHE A 789 19.40 -11.87 12.91
N PHE A 790 18.97 -13.12 12.76
CA PHE A 790 17.83 -13.46 11.91
C PHE A 790 16.72 -14.06 12.79
N GLY A 791 15.89 -13.19 13.36
CA GLY A 791 14.52 -13.58 13.70
C GLY A 791 13.74 -13.54 12.39
N VAL A 792 13.62 -14.69 11.71
CA VAL A 792 12.74 -14.78 10.53
C VAL A 792 11.33 -14.63 11.06
N SER A 793 10.60 -13.63 10.58
CA SER A 793 9.25 -13.41 11.08
C SER A 793 8.39 -14.66 10.87
N GLY A 794 7.84 -15.21 11.95
CA GLY A 794 6.98 -16.39 11.93
C GLY A 794 7.63 -17.79 11.97
N ILE A 795 8.97 -17.93 11.99
CA ILE A 795 9.63 -19.22 12.28
C ILE A 795 9.99 -19.29 13.78
N THR A 796 9.38 -20.23 14.50
CA THR A 796 9.64 -20.44 15.92
C THR A 796 10.77 -21.41 16.17
N GLU A 797 11.38 -21.39 17.36
CA GLU A 797 12.35 -22.41 17.78
C GLU A 797 11.76 -23.83 17.75
N SER A 798 10.45 -23.96 17.96
CA SER A 798 9.76 -25.25 17.85
C SER A 798 9.72 -25.73 16.40
N ASP A 799 9.43 -24.84 15.45
CA ASP A 799 9.43 -25.17 14.02
C ASP A 799 10.82 -25.63 13.56
N ILE A 800 11.87 -24.96 14.05
CA ILE A 800 13.26 -25.33 13.74
C ILE A 800 13.57 -26.74 14.24
N LYS A 801 13.21 -27.07 15.49
CA LYS A 801 13.43 -28.41 16.05
C LYS A 801 12.61 -29.49 15.33
N GLU A 802 11.35 -29.22 15.02
CA GLU A 802 10.51 -30.14 14.26
C GLU A 802 11.08 -30.40 12.87
N ALA A 803 11.52 -29.34 12.18
CA ALA A 803 12.16 -29.45 10.88
C ALA A 803 13.46 -30.26 10.94
N GLU A 804 14.29 -30.04 11.97
CA GLU A 804 15.51 -30.82 12.20
C GLU A 804 15.22 -32.32 12.33
N ILE A 805 14.30 -32.69 13.22
CA ILE A 805 13.93 -34.08 13.48
C ILE A 805 13.35 -34.72 12.22
N ARG A 806 12.46 -34.01 11.51
CA ARG A 806 11.82 -34.50 10.29
C ARG A 806 12.84 -34.77 9.19
N VAL A 807 13.80 -33.87 8.98
CA VAL A 807 14.85 -34.04 7.97
C VAL A 807 15.79 -35.20 8.33
N LYS A 808 16.24 -35.28 9.59
CA LYS A 808 17.10 -36.38 10.06
C LYS A 808 16.43 -37.75 9.93
N THR A 809 15.16 -37.83 10.30
CA THR A 809 14.35 -39.05 10.19
C THR A 809 14.15 -39.44 8.72
N ALA A 810 13.86 -38.47 7.85
CA ALA A 810 13.73 -38.69 6.42
C ALA A 810 15.05 -39.16 5.80
N GLU A 811 16.20 -38.60 6.20
CA GLU A 811 17.51 -39.01 5.66
C GLU A 811 17.86 -40.44 6.07
N ASN A 812 17.57 -40.85 7.30
CA ASN A 812 17.85 -42.21 7.74
C ASN A 812 16.95 -43.26 7.07
N SER A 813 15.72 -42.90 6.68
CA SER A 813 14.74 -43.85 6.14
C SER A 813 14.68 -43.87 4.61
N ARG A 814 14.78 -42.71 3.94
CA ARG A 814 14.47 -42.55 2.52
C ARG A 814 15.66 -42.18 1.65
N PHE A 815 16.79 -41.76 2.22
CA PHE A 815 17.93 -41.28 1.44
C PHE A 815 18.48 -42.33 0.45
N ARG A 816 18.48 -43.61 0.84
CA ARG A 816 18.98 -44.69 -0.01
C ARG A 816 18.16 -44.84 -1.30
N GLU A 817 16.84 -44.87 -1.16
CA GLU A 817 15.89 -44.98 -2.28
C GLU A 817 15.92 -43.72 -3.15
N TRP A 818 16.00 -42.54 -2.52
CA TRP A 818 16.13 -41.26 -3.21
C TRP A 818 17.43 -41.17 -4.03
N PHE A 819 18.56 -41.55 -3.44
CA PHE A 819 19.86 -41.50 -4.12
C PHE A 819 19.92 -42.43 -5.32
N ALA A 820 19.28 -43.60 -5.24
CA ALA A 820 19.20 -44.55 -6.35
C ALA A 820 18.50 -43.98 -7.58
N LEU A 821 17.55 -43.05 -7.40
CA LEU A 821 16.84 -42.37 -8.49
C LEU A 821 17.42 -41.00 -8.85
N TRP A 822 18.47 -40.56 -8.17
CA TRP A 822 19.02 -39.23 -8.35
C TRP A 822 19.78 -39.11 -9.68
N ASN A 823 19.40 -38.15 -10.53
CA ASN A 823 19.91 -38.05 -11.90
C ASN A 823 21.45 -37.90 -12.00
N PRO A 824 22.14 -37.07 -11.18
CA PRO A 824 23.60 -37.04 -11.16
C PRO A 824 24.23 -38.42 -10.89
N TRP A 825 23.62 -39.23 -10.02
CA TRP A 825 24.08 -40.59 -9.76
C TRP A 825 23.90 -41.48 -10.99
N HIS A 826 22.79 -41.40 -11.72
CA HIS A 826 22.59 -42.15 -12.97
C HIS A 826 23.67 -41.84 -14.02
N LYS A 827 24.06 -40.57 -14.16
CA LYS A 827 25.13 -40.15 -15.08
C LYS A 827 26.48 -40.74 -14.70
N VAL A 828 26.79 -40.77 -13.40
CA VAL A 828 28.01 -41.41 -12.89
C VAL A 828 27.93 -42.93 -13.05
N LEU A 829 26.79 -43.55 -12.71
CA LEU A 829 26.55 -44.99 -12.79
C LEU A 829 26.74 -45.51 -14.22
N ALA A 830 26.18 -44.81 -15.21
CA ALA A 830 26.34 -45.12 -16.63
C ALA A 830 27.81 -45.10 -17.10
N ARG A 831 28.69 -44.39 -16.39
CA ARG A 831 30.11 -44.27 -16.73
C ARG A 831 31.01 -45.22 -15.95
N ILE A 832 30.78 -45.36 -14.65
CA ILE A 832 31.62 -46.20 -13.77
C ILE A 832 31.27 -47.69 -13.85
N ALA A 833 30.04 -48.01 -14.28
CA ALA A 833 29.51 -49.37 -14.39
C ALA A 833 28.51 -49.49 -15.56
N PRO A 834 28.97 -49.29 -16.82
CA PRO A 834 28.10 -49.27 -18.00
C PRO A 834 27.35 -50.59 -18.24
N GLU A 835 27.95 -51.73 -17.87
CA GLU A 835 27.32 -53.05 -17.99
C GLU A 835 26.09 -53.17 -17.08
N ALA A 836 26.25 -52.86 -15.79
CA ALA A 836 25.17 -52.88 -14.81
C ALA A 836 24.06 -51.86 -15.15
N TRP A 837 24.44 -50.68 -15.67
CA TRP A 837 23.48 -49.70 -16.16
C TRP A 837 22.64 -50.25 -17.32
N ASN A 838 23.29 -50.79 -18.35
CA ASN A 838 22.60 -51.33 -19.52
C ASN A 838 21.70 -52.52 -19.15
N GLU A 839 22.15 -53.42 -18.28
CA GLU A 839 21.31 -54.52 -17.76
C GLU A 839 20.04 -54.00 -17.07
N THR A 840 20.17 -52.95 -16.26
CA THR A 840 19.03 -52.33 -15.57
C THR A 840 18.03 -51.72 -16.55
N ILE A 841 18.52 -51.00 -17.57
CA ILE A 841 17.67 -50.41 -18.61
C ILE A 841 16.98 -51.49 -19.45
N VAL A 842 17.69 -52.56 -19.82
CA VAL A 842 17.11 -53.69 -20.55
C VAL A 842 16.03 -54.38 -19.73
N GLU A 843 16.24 -54.58 -18.43
CA GLU A 843 15.23 -55.17 -17.54
C GLU A 843 14.01 -54.27 -17.39
N LYS A 844 14.20 -52.94 -17.29
CA LYS A 844 13.10 -51.97 -17.31
C LYS A 844 12.28 -52.07 -18.60
N CYS A 845 12.94 -52.08 -19.76
CA CYS A 845 12.26 -52.27 -21.05
C CYS A 845 11.53 -53.61 -21.12
N ARG A 846 12.15 -54.70 -20.61
CA ARG A 846 11.51 -56.02 -20.55
C ARG A 846 10.20 -55.98 -19.75
N ILE A 847 10.17 -55.32 -18.59
CA ILE A 847 8.96 -55.22 -17.76
C ILE A 847 7.85 -54.41 -18.48
N MET A 848 8.23 -53.39 -19.24
CA MET A 848 7.30 -52.61 -20.06
C MET A 848 6.74 -53.42 -21.23
N ASP A 849 7.59 -54.14 -21.96
CA ASP A 849 7.24 -54.85 -23.19
C ASP A 849 6.51 -56.19 -22.95
N THR A 850 6.76 -56.84 -21.82
CA THR A 850 6.18 -58.17 -21.50
C THR A 850 4.74 -58.11 -20.96
N GLY A 851 4.15 -56.92 -20.86
CA GLY A 851 2.80 -56.72 -20.32
C GLY A 851 2.71 -56.87 -18.79
N GLU A 852 3.84 -57.09 -18.11
CA GLU A 852 3.92 -57.16 -16.65
C GLU A 852 3.49 -55.83 -16.01
N PHE A 853 3.93 -54.70 -16.57
CA PHE A 853 3.49 -53.37 -16.18
C PHE A 853 1.95 -53.21 -16.27
N ALA A 854 1.37 -53.53 -17.42
CA ALA A 854 -0.08 -53.43 -17.64
C ALA A 854 -0.87 -54.32 -16.68
N THR A 855 -0.32 -55.49 -16.32
CA THR A 855 -0.93 -56.41 -15.37
C THR A 855 -0.92 -55.84 -13.94
N ARG A 856 0.18 -55.20 -13.53
CA ARG A 856 0.28 -54.53 -12.22
C ARG A 856 -0.70 -53.35 -12.12
N VAL A 857 -0.80 -52.53 -13.17
CA VAL A 857 -1.75 -51.40 -13.24
C VAL A 857 -3.20 -51.90 -13.15
N SER A 858 -3.52 -52.94 -13.93
CA SER A 858 -4.84 -53.57 -13.89
C SER A 858 -5.19 -54.15 -12.51
N HIS A 859 -4.20 -54.66 -11.77
CA HIS A 859 -4.40 -55.19 -10.42
C HIS A 859 -4.64 -54.08 -9.39
N GLU A 860 -3.90 -52.98 -9.47
CA GLU A 860 -4.07 -51.82 -8.58
C GLU A 860 -5.45 -51.15 -8.80
N LEU A 861 -5.86 -50.94 -10.06
CA LEU A 861 -7.18 -50.40 -10.38
C LEU A 861 -8.32 -51.29 -9.87
N LYS A 862 -8.17 -52.61 -10.00
CA LYS A 862 -9.12 -53.59 -9.41
C LYS A 862 -9.16 -53.52 -7.89
N SER A 863 -8.03 -53.28 -7.23
CA SER A 863 -7.97 -53.16 -5.76
C SER A 863 -8.61 -51.86 -5.25
N LEU A 864 -8.60 -50.79 -6.05
CA LEU A 864 -9.22 -49.50 -5.74
C LEU A 864 -10.70 -49.42 -6.18
N ASN A 865 -11.21 -50.46 -6.84
CA ASN A 865 -12.60 -50.56 -7.32
C ASN A 865 -12.97 -49.48 -8.37
N ILE A 866 -12.00 -49.02 -9.16
CA ILE A 866 -12.14 -48.00 -10.21
C ILE A 866 -11.99 -48.72 -11.56
N SER A 867 -13.01 -48.76 -12.41
CA SER A 867 -12.95 -49.52 -13.68
C SER A 867 -12.80 -48.70 -14.97
N ASP A 868 -13.06 -47.39 -14.97
CA ASP A 868 -13.15 -46.61 -16.22
C ASP A 868 -12.78 -45.12 -16.05
N ASP A 869 -11.67 -44.82 -15.35
CA ASP A 869 -11.15 -43.46 -15.22
C ASP A 869 -9.71 -43.37 -15.76
N ILE A 870 -9.54 -42.61 -16.85
CA ILE A 870 -8.27 -42.40 -17.54
C ILE A 870 -7.27 -41.68 -16.63
N GLU A 871 -7.73 -40.77 -15.75
CA GLU A 871 -6.85 -40.07 -14.81
C GLU A 871 -6.37 -41.04 -13.73
N ALA A 872 -7.25 -41.90 -13.21
CA ALA A 872 -6.89 -42.92 -12.24
C ALA A 872 -5.92 -43.97 -12.84
N GLU A 873 -6.14 -44.39 -14.09
CA GLU A 873 -5.23 -45.28 -14.82
C GLU A 873 -3.85 -44.64 -15.04
N THR A 874 -3.81 -43.37 -15.42
CA THR A 874 -2.56 -42.61 -15.61
C THR A 874 -1.81 -42.43 -14.28
N ALA A 875 -2.53 -42.16 -13.19
CA ALA A 875 -1.96 -42.00 -11.86
C ALA A 875 -1.45 -43.32 -11.27
N ALA A 876 -2.16 -44.43 -11.49
CA ALA A 876 -1.73 -45.78 -11.09
C ALA A 876 -0.52 -46.24 -11.91
N GLY A 877 -0.55 -46.02 -13.23
CA GLY A 877 0.58 -46.28 -14.13
C GLY A 877 1.85 -45.54 -13.71
N SER A 878 1.73 -44.25 -13.37
CA SER A 878 2.86 -43.45 -12.90
C SER A 878 3.43 -43.97 -11.58
N ARG A 879 2.58 -44.36 -10.63
CA ARG A 879 2.99 -44.91 -9.33
C ARG A 879 3.74 -46.25 -9.48
N ILE A 880 3.18 -47.16 -10.26
CA ILE A 880 3.82 -48.48 -10.51
C ILE A 880 5.14 -48.31 -11.25
N MET A 881 5.25 -47.36 -12.18
CA MET A 881 6.53 -47.07 -12.84
C MET A 881 7.58 -46.59 -11.83
N GLN A 882 7.19 -45.71 -10.89
CA GLN A 882 8.08 -45.27 -9.81
C GLN A 882 8.51 -46.45 -8.92
N ASP A 883 7.60 -47.36 -8.56
CA ASP A 883 7.93 -48.54 -7.75
C ASP A 883 8.91 -49.49 -8.45
N ILE A 884 8.73 -49.70 -9.75
CA ILE A 884 9.63 -50.50 -10.59
C ILE A 884 11.02 -49.83 -10.63
N ASP A 885 11.06 -48.53 -10.88
CA ASP A 885 12.30 -47.76 -10.91
C ASP A 885 13.03 -47.83 -9.56
N HIS A 886 12.32 -47.63 -8.45
CA HIS A 886 12.89 -47.76 -7.11
C HIS A 886 13.52 -49.14 -6.90
N LEU A 887 12.82 -50.23 -7.25
CA LEU A 887 13.32 -51.59 -7.07
C LEU A 887 14.59 -51.85 -7.90
N LEU A 888 14.53 -51.53 -9.19
CA LEU A 888 15.62 -51.79 -10.13
C LEU A 888 16.86 -50.98 -9.77
N PHE A 889 16.71 -49.65 -9.68
CA PHE A 889 17.86 -48.76 -9.45
C PHE A 889 18.44 -48.89 -8.06
N THR A 890 17.65 -49.23 -7.03
CA THR A 890 18.19 -49.50 -5.68
C THR A 890 19.07 -50.75 -5.69
N THR A 891 18.58 -51.83 -6.32
CA THR A 891 19.33 -53.09 -6.43
C THR A 891 20.65 -52.89 -7.20
N THR A 892 20.61 -52.15 -8.31
CA THR A 892 21.81 -51.84 -9.10
C THR A 892 22.80 -50.97 -8.33
N THR A 893 22.29 -49.95 -7.62
CA THR A 893 23.12 -49.06 -6.79
C THR A 893 23.83 -49.84 -5.68
N ASP A 894 23.13 -50.73 -5.00
CA ASP A 894 23.70 -51.57 -3.94
C ASP A 894 24.80 -52.49 -4.48
N ASN A 895 24.54 -53.17 -5.60
CA ASN A 895 25.51 -54.07 -6.22
C ASN A 895 26.79 -53.33 -6.66
N VAL A 896 26.64 -52.14 -7.25
CA VAL A 896 27.79 -51.34 -7.70
C VAL A 896 28.60 -50.80 -6.54
N LEU A 897 27.96 -50.35 -5.46
CA LEU A 897 28.65 -49.90 -4.25
C LEU A 897 29.32 -51.06 -3.51
N ALA A 898 28.69 -52.25 -3.48
CA ALA A 898 29.26 -53.47 -2.93
C ALA A 898 30.53 -53.89 -3.66
N ASN A 899 30.47 -53.94 -5.00
CA ASN A 899 31.62 -54.27 -5.84
C ASN A 899 32.81 -53.31 -5.67
N LYS A 900 32.55 -52.05 -5.28
CA LYS A 900 33.57 -51.03 -5.01
C LYS A 900 33.96 -50.93 -3.53
N GLY A 901 33.39 -51.73 -2.64
CA GLY A 901 33.66 -51.69 -1.19
C GLY A 901 33.15 -50.43 -0.48
N GLN A 902 32.15 -49.76 -1.06
CA GLN A 902 31.64 -48.46 -0.59
C GLN A 902 30.20 -48.49 -0.07
N GLU A 903 29.70 -49.67 0.30
CA GLU A 903 28.35 -49.87 0.89
C GLU A 903 28.10 -49.02 2.14
N HIS A 904 29.16 -48.68 2.87
CA HIS A 904 29.08 -47.86 4.08
C HIS A 904 28.60 -46.42 3.83
N LEU A 905 28.73 -45.91 2.59
CA LEU A 905 28.36 -44.53 2.25
C LEU A 905 26.86 -44.26 2.34
N LEU A 906 26.01 -45.27 2.10
CA LEU A 906 24.55 -45.16 2.14
C LEU A 906 23.92 -45.60 3.48
N LYS A 907 24.72 -45.92 4.50
CA LYS A 907 24.19 -46.27 5.83
C LYS A 907 23.51 -45.07 6.49
N ALA A 908 22.67 -45.36 7.49
CA ALA A 908 22.07 -44.34 8.35
C ALA A 908 23.17 -43.44 8.94
N LYS A 909 22.99 -42.13 8.83
CA LYS A 909 23.99 -41.14 9.22
C LYS A 909 23.76 -40.62 10.64
N TRP A 910 22.49 -40.47 11.05
CA TRP A 910 22.12 -39.88 12.34
C TRP A 910 21.84 -40.97 13.38
N ASN A 911 22.30 -40.77 14.61
CA ASN A 911 22.07 -41.72 15.70
C ASN A 911 20.65 -41.57 16.30
N ASN A 912 20.07 -42.64 16.83
CA ASN A 912 18.76 -42.61 17.52
C ASN A 912 18.69 -41.70 18.75
N THR A 913 19.83 -41.23 19.27
CA THR A 913 19.92 -40.27 20.37
C THR A 913 19.96 -38.81 19.92
N GLU A 914 20.12 -38.56 18.61
CA GLU A 914 20.16 -37.22 17.98
C GLU A 914 18.89 -36.89 17.17
N MET A 915 17.91 -37.81 17.20
CA MET A 915 16.53 -37.71 16.72
C MET A 915 15.61 -37.54 17.93
#